data_AF-A0A164TB74-F1
#
_entry.id   AF-A0A164TB74-F1
#
_cell.length_a   1.000
_cell.length_b   1.000
_cell.length_c   1.000
_cell.angle_alpha   90.00
_cell.angle_beta   90.00
_cell.angle_gamma   90.00
#
_symmetry.space_group_name_H-M   'P 1'
#
loop_
_entity.id
_entity.type
_entity.pdbx_description
1 polymer ?
#
loop_
_entity_poly.entity_id
_entity_poly.type
_entity_poly.pdbx_seq_one_letter_code
_entity_poly.pdbx_strand_id
1 'polypeptide(L)'
;MEKVKVDLKVVWLCGFVLQLSFYATTLVLPSIEDEILMMPRNVNHGVYKSGGPNITIFTAPLRPFRDKYRNVQAVAVRSWLGLSSNINVVLFSQDPLVFSFAAAFGSRVSVESNIDFTFLGTPFFHSMVARAQASTSDVSVLLDPEILLLPEFITILNHVVRLDYDWLLIASSRNASDFPFHLDTDAKHWLSDKDKQIRIKKEFLAATSQLRNCEEKMILAWNNGEFPLHKGVLPPFLFRNGLHKRWIINEALSSDYRFVFDASLIISNFYHDDFQHGSYQSVEATSTPDFYRSWETSGNVHLAAQYGSLFFHEASYSSMVKLFRCDGQYLFVNTAEDIIYPFQSPKAISIRKGGGSRLARSQKIMKCVTVCKSQVKLKECSVKNQLNLSTLPSLPFSQESLLSERSDQNKTIVLAVAGYSYKDMLMSWVCRLRHLKISNFLVCALDQETYEFSVLQGLPVFKDSLAPSNISFDDCHFGTNCFQSVTKVKSRIVVQILKMGYNVLLTDVDIYWFKNPLPLVSSFGPAVLVAQSDEYNVKGPINLPRRLNSGFYYAHSDISTIKALEKVVKHAASSNLSEQPSFYDTLCGEGGSNRVGNDRCLEPETNLTVQFLNRDLFPNGAYGGLWEEKNVTASCLSKGCYILHNNWINGRRKKLERQVLSGLWDYDTSTRMCMQNWLKMKRTQGYVISEPLNFSSKACIHLLSVCVKAAERVSRPGINELQYKGNYKPGSFWLQEMLMRCVQLFWNNRDSRRRREVQRAIRTLELSRQLENISVRIVHAGGRQELYRSAFPASQLIEKYPGMCVAHPSIFRKPYESLVPAEEQLLPGKKYYIIPSTTVQKLKHRHSIKGKAEGNKEHKEPLPHRDDYSEEYIYTAKDFYLSKERPSRCLPNRSQKNKKPFVPPNQKPNALKKLRWKPRLTSIQELSS
;
A
#
# COMPACT_ATOMS: atom_id res chain seq x y z
N MET A 1 -49.79 17.93 -11.61
CA MET A 1 -49.31 16.56 -11.33
C MET A 1 -48.91 15.77 -12.59
N GLU A 2 -49.64 15.86 -13.70
CA GLU A 2 -49.48 14.93 -14.83
C GLU A 2 -48.10 14.94 -15.51
N LYS A 3 -47.44 16.08 -15.68
CA LYS A 3 -46.06 16.14 -16.21
C LYS A 3 -45.10 15.19 -15.48
N VAL A 4 -45.21 15.06 -14.15
CA VAL A 4 -44.39 14.13 -13.36
C VAL A 4 -44.73 12.67 -13.64
N LYS A 5 -46.01 12.34 -13.95
CA LYS A 5 -46.41 10.99 -14.39
C LYS A 5 -45.90 10.66 -15.80
N VAL A 6 -45.83 11.65 -16.69
CA VAL A 6 -45.25 11.49 -18.04
C VAL A 6 -43.73 11.30 -17.94
N ASP A 7 -43.03 12.16 -17.20
CA ASP A 7 -41.58 12.05 -16.97
C ASP A 7 -41.21 10.68 -16.35
N LEU A 8 -41.99 10.18 -15.37
CA LEU A 8 -41.79 8.83 -14.82
C LEU A 8 -41.98 7.71 -15.86
N LYS A 9 -43.00 7.81 -16.74
CA LYS A 9 -43.22 6.82 -17.81
C LYS A 9 -42.06 6.80 -18.81
N VAL A 10 -41.50 7.96 -19.15
CA VAL A 10 -40.32 8.05 -20.03
C VAL A 10 -39.11 7.38 -19.39
N VAL A 11 -38.84 7.67 -18.10
CA VAL A 11 -37.76 6.99 -17.35
C VAL A 11 -37.97 5.47 -17.30
N TRP A 12 -39.22 5.01 -17.14
CA TRP A 12 -39.56 3.58 -17.10
C TRP A 12 -39.35 2.89 -18.46
N LEU A 13 -39.76 3.51 -19.58
CA LEU A 13 -39.47 3.01 -20.93
C LEU A 13 -37.95 2.94 -21.19
N CYS A 14 -37.21 3.99 -20.84
CA CYS A 14 -35.75 4.01 -20.98
C CYS A 14 -35.09 2.88 -20.17
N GLY A 15 -35.55 2.64 -18.94
CA GLY A 15 -35.11 1.51 -18.13
C GLY A 15 -35.42 0.15 -18.76
N PHE A 16 -36.60 -0.02 -19.35
CA PHE A 16 -37.01 -1.27 -19.99
C PHE A 16 -36.21 -1.58 -21.27
N VAL A 17 -35.96 -0.58 -22.12
CA VAL A 17 -35.12 -0.72 -23.32
C VAL A 17 -33.66 -0.99 -22.93
N LEU A 18 -33.15 -0.35 -21.88
CA LEU A 18 -31.81 -0.65 -21.34
C LEU A 18 -31.73 -2.06 -20.72
N GLN A 19 -32.79 -2.55 -20.08
CA GLN A 19 -32.85 -3.95 -19.62
C GLN A 19 -32.88 -4.95 -20.78
N LEU A 20 -33.61 -4.68 -21.87
CA LEU A 20 -33.59 -5.52 -23.06
C LEU A 20 -32.20 -5.54 -23.73
N SER A 21 -31.53 -4.39 -23.80
CA SER A 21 -30.13 -4.30 -24.27
C SER A 21 -29.15 -5.07 -23.37
N PHE A 22 -29.29 -4.96 -22.04
CA PHE A 22 -28.52 -5.76 -21.09
C PHE A 22 -28.83 -7.26 -21.20
N TYR A 23 -30.09 -7.65 -21.40
CA TYR A 23 -30.48 -9.05 -21.52
C TYR A 23 -29.93 -9.67 -22.81
N ALA A 24 -30.02 -8.95 -23.92
CA ALA A 24 -29.41 -9.34 -25.20
C ALA A 24 -27.88 -9.46 -25.11
N THR A 25 -27.20 -8.59 -24.36
CA THR A 25 -25.74 -8.70 -24.15
C THR A 25 -25.36 -9.79 -23.15
N THR A 26 -26.19 -10.11 -22.16
CA THR A 26 -25.95 -11.28 -21.28
C THR A 26 -26.29 -12.62 -21.93
N LEU A 27 -27.15 -12.65 -22.96
CA LEU A 27 -27.40 -13.84 -23.79
C LEU A 27 -26.31 -14.07 -24.86
N VAL A 28 -25.35 -13.13 -24.99
CA VAL A 28 -24.19 -13.21 -25.90
C VAL A 28 -22.88 -13.44 -25.13
N LEU A 29 -22.94 -13.54 -23.80
CA LEU A 29 -21.83 -14.01 -22.96
C LEU A 29 -21.87 -15.55 -22.84
N PRO A 30 -20.79 -16.28 -23.19
CA PRO A 30 -20.67 -17.72 -22.94
C PRO A 30 -20.73 -18.08 -21.45
N SER A 31 -20.83 -19.37 -21.14
CA SER A 31 -20.72 -19.81 -19.74
C SER A 31 -19.26 -19.75 -19.26
N ILE A 32 -19.06 -19.71 -17.94
CA ILE A 32 -17.72 -19.66 -17.33
C ILE A 32 -16.96 -20.99 -17.54
N GLU A 33 -17.62 -22.06 -17.98
CA GLU A 33 -16.95 -23.31 -18.40
C GLU A 33 -16.44 -23.25 -19.85
N ASP A 34 -16.96 -22.33 -20.69
CA ASP A 34 -16.54 -22.14 -22.09
C ASP A 34 -15.30 -21.25 -22.25
N GLU A 35 -15.04 -20.33 -21.30
CA GLU A 35 -13.91 -19.38 -21.38
C GLU A 35 -12.52 -20.05 -21.39
N ILE A 36 -12.43 -21.32 -20.97
CA ILE A 36 -11.20 -22.14 -21.06
C ILE A 36 -10.77 -22.40 -22.53
N LEU A 37 -11.65 -22.16 -23.51
CA LEU A 37 -11.42 -22.50 -24.92
C LEU A 37 -11.29 -21.33 -25.91
N MET A 38 -11.42 -20.07 -25.48
CA MET A 38 -11.42 -18.89 -26.38
C MET A 38 -10.28 -17.88 -26.11
N MET A 39 -9.03 -18.33 -26.29
CA MET A 39 -7.89 -17.42 -26.51
C MET A 39 -7.97 -16.79 -27.92
N PRO A 40 -7.63 -15.49 -28.09
CA PRO A 40 -7.76 -14.80 -29.37
C PRO A 40 -6.82 -15.38 -30.43
N ARG A 41 -7.39 -15.77 -31.58
CA ARG A 41 -6.61 -16.10 -32.79
C ARG A 41 -6.27 -14.82 -33.56
N ASN A 42 -5.04 -14.74 -34.05
CA ASN A 42 -4.49 -13.75 -34.97
C ASN A 42 -4.22 -12.33 -34.38
N VAL A 43 -3.04 -12.17 -33.79
CA VAL A 43 -2.23 -10.93 -33.91
C VAL A 43 -0.83 -11.32 -34.37
N ASN A 44 -0.16 -10.44 -35.13
CA ASN A 44 1.05 -10.74 -35.91
C ASN A 44 2.19 -11.41 -35.12
N HIS A 45 2.83 -12.41 -35.72
CA HIS A 45 4.13 -12.91 -35.27
C HIS A 45 5.19 -11.80 -35.35
N GLY A 46 5.55 -11.24 -34.19
CA GLY A 46 6.74 -10.40 -34.03
C GLY A 46 8.00 -11.23 -34.20
N VAL A 47 8.47 -11.41 -35.44
CA VAL A 47 9.73 -12.10 -35.72
C VAL A 47 10.88 -11.29 -35.13
N TYR A 48 11.42 -11.74 -33.99
CA TYR A 48 12.62 -11.18 -33.36
C TYR A 48 13.80 -11.24 -34.35
N LYS A 49 14.09 -10.11 -34.99
CA LYS A 49 15.14 -9.97 -36.01
C LYS A 49 16.53 -10.23 -35.44
N SER A 50 17.03 -11.46 -35.60
CA SER A 50 18.43 -11.91 -35.48
C SER A 50 19.18 -11.70 -34.15
N GLY A 51 18.78 -10.79 -33.26
CA GLY A 51 19.56 -10.41 -32.07
C GLY A 51 19.06 -10.96 -30.74
N GLY A 52 17.83 -11.49 -30.68
CA GLY A 52 17.16 -11.83 -29.42
C GLY A 52 16.59 -10.60 -28.68
N PRO A 53 15.91 -10.81 -27.54
CA PRO A 53 15.22 -9.75 -26.81
C PRO A 53 16.17 -8.75 -26.15
N ASN A 54 15.69 -7.52 -25.98
CA ASN A 54 16.26 -6.50 -25.11
C ASN A 54 15.89 -6.81 -23.65
N ILE A 55 16.90 -6.96 -22.79
CA ILE A 55 16.74 -7.36 -21.39
C ILE A 55 17.33 -6.26 -20.51
N THR A 56 16.59 -5.81 -19.51
CA THR A 56 17.15 -4.93 -18.47
C THR A 56 17.16 -5.63 -17.12
N ILE A 57 18.34 -5.71 -16.50
CA ILE A 57 18.57 -6.26 -15.17
C ILE A 57 18.59 -5.12 -14.16
N PHE A 58 17.70 -5.20 -13.17
CA PHE A 58 17.49 -4.22 -12.11
C PHE A 58 17.99 -4.80 -10.77
N THR A 59 18.84 -4.06 -10.07
CA THR A 59 19.31 -4.46 -8.72
C THR A 59 19.74 -3.23 -7.92
N ALA A 60 20.05 -3.40 -6.64
CA ALA A 60 20.64 -2.37 -5.81
C ALA A 60 21.96 -2.89 -5.21
N PRO A 61 23.09 -2.16 -5.36
CA PRO A 61 24.36 -2.61 -4.81
C PRO A 61 24.40 -2.74 -3.29
N LEU A 62 25.33 -3.57 -2.84
CA LEU A 62 25.63 -3.76 -1.42
C LEU A 62 26.16 -2.48 -0.78
N ARG A 63 25.69 -2.17 0.43
CA ARG A 63 26.14 -1.03 1.24
C ARG A 63 26.86 -1.50 2.51
N PRO A 64 27.92 -0.80 2.95
CA PRO A 64 28.57 0.34 2.28
C PRO A 64 29.31 -0.08 1.01
N PHE A 65 29.31 0.74 -0.06
CA PHE A 65 29.83 0.34 -1.38
C PHE A 65 31.36 0.50 -1.50
N ARG A 66 32.08 -0.25 -0.66
CA ARG A 66 33.55 -0.24 -0.53
C ARG A 66 34.15 -1.60 -0.91
N ASP A 67 35.34 -1.55 -1.50
CA ASP A 67 36.33 -2.63 -1.68
C ASP A 67 35.73 -4.03 -1.91
N LYS A 68 35.65 -4.90 -0.88
CA LYS A 68 35.07 -6.25 -0.96
C LYS A 68 33.72 -6.27 -1.71
N TYR A 69 32.80 -5.37 -1.33
CA TYR A 69 31.46 -5.30 -1.92
C TYR A 69 31.45 -4.72 -3.34
N ARG A 70 32.38 -3.81 -3.67
CA ARG A 70 32.55 -3.31 -5.04
C ARG A 70 33.06 -4.40 -5.98
N ASN A 71 34.00 -5.21 -5.52
CA ASN A 71 34.58 -6.30 -6.31
C ASN A 71 33.55 -7.40 -6.60
N VAL A 72 32.71 -7.76 -5.61
CA VAL A 72 31.55 -8.65 -5.82
C VAL A 72 30.61 -8.10 -6.90
N GLN A 73 30.24 -6.82 -6.79
CA GLN A 73 29.37 -6.19 -7.79
C GLN A 73 30.01 -6.19 -9.18
N ALA A 74 31.33 -6.02 -9.29
CA ALA A 74 32.05 -6.05 -10.55
C ALA A 74 31.99 -7.43 -11.23
N VAL A 75 32.22 -8.51 -10.48
CA VAL A 75 32.14 -9.89 -11.00
C VAL A 75 30.70 -10.24 -11.39
N ALA A 76 29.72 -9.83 -10.59
CA ALA A 76 28.31 -10.06 -10.90
C ALA A 76 27.89 -9.32 -12.19
N VAL A 77 28.14 -8.02 -12.30
CA VAL A 77 27.84 -7.21 -13.50
C VAL A 77 28.55 -7.77 -14.74
N ARG A 78 29.81 -8.21 -14.63
CA ARG A 78 30.52 -8.91 -15.72
C ARG A 78 29.80 -10.20 -16.13
N SER A 79 29.41 -11.04 -15.18
CA SER A 79 28.68 -12.30 -15.46
C SER A 79 27.35 -12.07 -16.19
N TRP A 80 26.70 -10.91 -15.97
CA TRP A 80 25.45 -10.55 -16.63
C TRP A 80 25.69 -10.00 -18.04
N LEU A 81 26.62 -9.06 -18.19
CA LEU A 81 26.94 -8.38 -19.45
C LEU A 81 27.62 -9.30 -20.48
N GLY A 82 28.22 -10.41 -20.05
CA GLY A 82 28.83 -11.42 -20.91
C GLY A 82 27.82 -12.35 -21.60
N LEU A 83 26.56 -12.44 -21.13
CA LEU A 83 25.58 -13.38 -21.69
C LEU A 83 24.97 -12.93 -23.02
N SER A 84 24.90 -11.62 -23.26
CA SER A 84 24.35 -11.03 -24.49
C SER A 84 24.73 -9.55 -24.62
N SER A 85 24.89 -9.08 -25.86
CA SER A 85 24.98 -7.64 -26.18
C SER A 85 23.74 -6.85 -25.75
N ASN A 86 22.58 -7.50 -25.73
CA ASN A 86 21.27 -6.88 -25.53
C ASN A 86 20.85 -6.80 -24.05
N ILE A 87 21.78 -7.07 -23.14
CA ILE A 87 21.59 -6.92 -21.69
C ILE A 87 22.08 -5.53 -21.26
N ASN A 88 21.17 -4.77 -20.68
CA ASN A 88 21.42 -3.52 -19.97
C ASN A 88 21.27 -3.74 -18.46
N VAL A 89 21.99 -2.97 -17.65
CA VAL A 89 21.94 -3.05 -16.17
C VAL A 89 21.59 -1.68 -15.58
N VAL A 90 20.67 -1.69 -14.62
CA VAL A 90 20.24 -0.52 -13.84
C VAL A 90 20.52 -0.79 -12.36
N LEU A 91 21.42 0.02 -11.79
CA LEU A 91 21.79 -0.02 -10.38
C LEU A 91 20.99 1.05 -9.62
N PHE A 92 20.16 0.66 -8.67
CA PHE A 92 19.45 1.60 -7.81
C PHE A 92 20.37 2.09 -6.68
N SER A 93 20.76 3.37 -6.73
CA SER A 93 21.63 3.97 -5.72
C SER A 93 21.54 5.50 -5.71
N GLN A 94 21.91 6.09 -4.57
CA GLN A 94 22.21 7.52 -4.42
C GLN A 94 23.69 7.79 -4.07
N ASP A 95 24.49 6.73 -3.87
CA ASP A 95 25.92 6.81 -3.54
C ASP A 95 26.77 7.18 -4.79
N PRO A 96 27.51 8.31 -4.78
CA PRO A 96 28.40 8.72 -5.87
C PRO A 96 29.40 7.64 -6.34
N LEU A 97 29.83 6.74 -5.45
CA LEU A 97 30.74 5.64 -5.76
C LEU A 97 30.11 4.59 -6.68
N VAL A 98 28.77 4.48 -6.70
CA VAL A 98 28.05 3.61 -7.65
C VAL A 98 27.97 4.25 -9.04
N PHE A 99 27.93 5.58 -9.14
CA PHE A 99 27.97 6.28 -10.43
C PHE A 99 29.33 6.13 -11.12
N SER A 100 30.44 6.30 -10.39
CA SER A 100 31.78 6.08 -10.95
C SER A 100 32.04 4.61 -11.29
N PHE A 101 31.50 3.68 -10.49
CA PHE A 101 31.52 2.25 -10.81
C PHE A 101 30.73 1.90 -12.09
N ALA A 102 29.53 2.43 -12.27
CA ALA A 102 28.72 2.19 -13.47
C ALA A 102 29.41 2.70 -14.74
N ALA A 103 30.01 3.90 -14.67
CA ALA A 103 30.74 4.49 -15.80
C ALA A 103 31.88 3.59 -16.34
N ALA A 104 32.51 2.78 -15.49
CA ALA A 104 33.57 1.85 -15.88
C ALA A 104 33.10 0.69 -16.79
N PHE A 105 31.78 0.49 -16.95
CA PHE A 105 31.18 -0.51 -17.85
C PHE A 105 30.57 0.11 -19.13
N GLY A 106 30.74 1.42 -19.33
CA GLY A 106 30.18 2.14 -20.46
C GLY A 106 28.64 2.21 -20.44
N SER A 107 28.04 2.47 -21.61
CA SER A 107 26.60 2.77 -21.73
C SER A 107 25.64 1.63 -21.35
N ARG A 108 26.12 0.38 -21.19
CA ARG A 108 25.28 -0.77 -20.80
C ARG A 108 24.98 -0.82 -19.30
N VAL A 109 25.62 0.01 -18.47
CA VAL A 109 25.34 0.08 -17.02
C VAL A 109 25.00 1.52 -16.64
N SER A 110 23.87 1.69 -15.97
CA SER A 110 23.36 3.00 -15.55
C SER A 110 22.96 2.96 -14.07
N VAL A 111 22.86 4.14 -13.45
CA VAL A 111 22.40 4.31 -12.07
C VAL A 111 21.08 5.05 -12.06
N GLU A 112 20.09 4.50 -11.38
CA GLU A 112 18.77 5.11 -11.21
C GLU A 112 18.59 5.55 -9.75
N SER A 113 18.51 6.87 -9.56
CA SER A 113 18.33 7.52 -8.26
C SER A 113 16.94 8.11 -8.07
N ASN A 114 16.10 8.12 -9.11
CA ASN A 114 14.72 8.64 -9.08
C ASN A 114 13.72 7.55 -8.65
N ILE A 115 14.04 6.87 -7.54
CA ILE A 115 13.13 6.00 -6.80
C ILE A 115 13.16 6.39 -5.32
N ASP A 116 12.34 5.75 -4.50
CA ASP A 116 12.26 6.07 -3.08
C ASP A 116 13.31 5.27 -2.29
N PHE A 117 13.97 5.95 -1.34
CA PHE A 117 14.97 5.38 -0.43
C PHE A 117 14.69 5.75 1.03
N THR A 118 15.12 4.91 1.98
CA THR A 118 15.18 5.25 3.41
C THR A 118 16.22 6.34 3.67
N PHE A 119 16.23 6.92 4.87
CA PHE A 119 17.27 7.90 5.27
C PHE A 119 18.70 7.32 5.23
N LEU A 120 18.85 6.00 5.37
CA LEU A 120 20.11 5.24 5.24
C LEU A 120 20.44 4.84 3.79
N GLY A 121 19.66 5.30 2.81
CA GLY A 121 19.85 4.97 1.39
C GLY A 121 19.44 3.54 1.03
N THR A 122 18.56 2.87 1.79
CA THR A 122 18.00 1.57 1.40
C THR A 122 16.87 1.78 0.40
N PRO A 123 16.96 1.25 -0.83
CA PRO A 123 15.90 1.43 -1.82
C PRO A 123 14.65 0.64 -1.45
N PHE A 124 13.51 1.25 -1.68
CA PHE A 124 12.21 0.64 -1.48
C PHE A 124 11.85 -0.28 -2.64
N PHE A 125 11.54 -1.54 -2.34
CA PHE A 125 11.25 -2.60 -3.30
C PHE A 125 10.03 -2.28 -4.18
N HIS A 126 8.98 -1.65 -3.64
CA HIS A 126 7.81 -1.27 -4.44
C HIS A 126 8.15 -0.20 -5.49
N SER A 127 9.00 0.77 -5.12
CA SER A 127 9.54 1.78 -6.03
C SER A 127 10.45 1.16 -7.10
N MET A 128 11.29 0.18 -6.73
CA MET A 128 12.11 -0.61 -7.66
C MET A 128 11.26 -1.40 -8.68
N VAL A 129 10.23 -2.12 -8.20
CA VAL A 129 9.32 -2.89 -9.07
C VAL A 129 8.54 -1.97 -10.00
N ALA A 130 7.97 -0.87 -9.50
CA ALA A 130 7.27 0.11 -10.33
C ALA A 130 8.19 0.73 -11.39
N ARG A 131 9.47 0.97 -11.07
CA ARG A 131 10.45 1.51 -12.01
C ARG A 131 10.92 0.48 -13.05
N ALA A 132 11.00 -0.79 -12.68
CA ALA A 132 11.29 -1.91 -13.59
C ALA A 132 10.10 -2.24 -14.51
N GLN A 133 8.86 -2.07 -14.04
CA GLN A 133 7.64 -2.11 -14.84
C GLN A 133 7.47 -0.88 -15.76
N ALA A 134 8.21 0.19 -15.52
CA ALA A 134 8.31 1.36 -16.39
C ALA A 134 9.48 1.25 -17.40
N SER A 135 10.12 0.08 -17.51
CA SER A 135 11.11 -0.22 -18.55
C SER A 135 10.45 -0.30 -19.93
N THR A 136 11.25 -0.07 -20.96
CA THR A 136 10.93 -0.26 -22.40
C THR A 136 11.66 -1.46 -23.00
N SER A 137 12.29 -2.29 -22.17
CA SER A 137 12.87 -3.58 -22.57
C SER A 137 11.79 -4.65 -22.75
N ASP A 138 12.03 -5.65 -23.60
CA ASP A 138 11.10 -6.78 -23.78
C ASP A 138 10.92 -7.57 -22.48
N VAL A 139 12.02 -7.73 -21.74
CA VAL A 139 12.08 -8.40 -20.43
C VAL A 139 12.65 -7.45 -19.37
N SER A 140 12.03 -7.43 -18.20
CA SER A 140 12.61 -6.88 -16.96
C SER A 140 12.99 -8.03 -16.04
N VAL A 141 14.20 -7.96 -15.48
CA VAL A 141 14.76 -8.92 -14.53
C VAL A 141 15.12 -8.20 -13.24
N LEU A 142 14.80 -8.75 -12.09
CA LEU A 142 15.15 -8.19 -10.79
C LEU A 142 15.77 -9.29 -9.91
N LEU A 143 16.98 -9.04 -9.41
CA LEU A 143 17.81 -10.03 -8.71
C LEU A 143 18.68 -9.40 -7.62
N ASP A 144 19.17 -10.21 -6.69
CA ASP A 144 20.13 -9.80 -5.67
C ASP A 144 21.51 -9.47 -6.30
N PRO A 145 22.22 -8.43 -5.81
CA PRO A 145 23.46 -7.93 -6.41
C PRO A 145 24.63 -8.92 -6.45
N GLU A 146 24.53 -10.02 -5.70
CA GLU A 146 25.56 -11.05 -5.51
C GLU A 146 25.38 -12.27 -6.45
N ILE A 147 24.29 -12.33 -7.21
CA ILE A 147 23.96 -13.51 -8.02
C ILE A 147 24.79 -13.52 -9.30
N LEU A 148 25.55 -14.59 -9.50
CA LEU A 148 26.27 -14.88 -10.73
C LEU A 148 25.36 -15.68 -11.68
N LEU A 149 25.23 -15.20 -12.92
CA LEU A 149 24.42 -15.82 -13.96
C LEU A 149 25.28 -16.62 -14.95
N LEU A 150 24.72 -17.71 -15.48
CA LEU A 150 25.39 -18.59 -16.45
C LEU A 150 24.57 -18.71 -17.76
N PRO A 151 25.17 -19.20 -18.87
CA PRO A 151 24.55 -19.18 -20.20
C PRO A 151 23.19 -19.88 -20.34
N GLU A 152 22.82 -20.78 -19.43
CA GLU A 152 21.46 -21.33 -19.35
C GLU A 152 20.40 -20.24 -19.18
N PHE A 153 20.68 -19.17 -18.42
CA PHE A 153 19.75 -18.07 -18.15
C PHE A 153 19.27 -17.41 -19.45
N ILE A 154 20.18 -16.91 -20.28
CA ILE A 154 19.84 -16.27 -21.56
C ILE A 154 19.25 -17.28 -22.55
N THR A 155 19.71 -18.53 -22.53
CA THR A 155 19.13 -19.62 -23.34
C THR A 155 17.65 -19.83 -23.02
N ILE A 156 17.27 -19.78 -21.74
CA ILE A 156 15.91 -20.00 -21.28
C ILE A 156 15.03 -18.77 -21.57
N LEU A 157 15.50 -17.55 -21.32
CA LEU A 157 14.78 -16.34 -21.73
C LEU A 157 14.49 -16.30 -23.24
N ASN A 158 15.48 -16.68 -24.07
CA ASN A 158 15.33 -16.76 -25.53
C ASN A 158 14.30 -17.80 -26.01
N HIS A 159 13.85 -18.71 -25.13
CA HIS A 159 12.70 -19.59 -25.37
C HIS A 159 11.41 -19.00 -24.79
N VAL A 160 11.42 -18.59 -23.51
CA VAL A 160 10.23 -18.12 -22.76
C VAL A 160 9.63 -16.84 -23.35
N VAL A 161 10.44 -15.97 -23.97
CA VAL A 161 9.95 -14.78 -24.69
C VAL A 161 9.11 -15.13 -25.93
N ARG A 162 9.08 -16.40 -26.37
CA ARG A 162 8.24 -16.89 -27.49
C ARG A 162 6.88 -17.44 -27.04
N LEU A 163 6.46 -17.15 -25.81
CA LEU A 163 5.13 -17.49 -25.31
C LEU A 163 4.18 -16.34 -25.62
N ASP A 164 3.02 -16.65 -26.21
CA ASP A 164 2.02 -15.66 -26.66
C ASP A 164 1.17 -15.07 -25.49
N TYR A 165 1.72 -15.02 -24.27
CA TYR A 165 1.02 -14.59 -23.05
C TYR A 165 1.99 -14.03 -22.01
N ASP A 166 1.47 -13.20 -21.10
CA ASP A 166 2.26 -12.61 -20.02
C ASP A 166 2.65 -13.62 -18.94
N TRP A 167 3.91 -13.55 -18.49
CA TRP A 167 4.50 -14.51 -17.55
C TRP A 167 5.30 -13.85 -16.43
N LEU A 168 5.55 -14.62 -15.37
CA LEU A 168 6.52 -14.35 -14.31
C LEU A 168 7.35 -15.63 -14.07
N LEU A 169 8.63 -15.55 -14.38
CA LEU A 169 9.63 -16.58 -14.12
C LEU A 169 10.27 -16.31 -12.77
N ILE A 170 10.36 -17.36 -11.95
CA ILE A 170 11.06 -17.37 -10.66
C ILE A 170 12.22 -18.36 -10.75
N ALA A 171 13.40 -18.00 -10.25
CA ALA A 171 14.50 -18.94 -10.08
C ALA A 171 15.28 -18.67 -8.79
N SER A 172 15.29 -19.64 -7.88
CA SER A 172 16.10 -19.60 -6.65
C SER A 172 17.58 -19.75 -6.96
N SER A 173 18.42 -19.08 -6.17
CA SER A 173 19.88 -19.11 -6.32
C SER A 173 20.52 -20.14 -5.41
N ARG A 174 21.53 -20.85 -5.92
CA ARG A 174 22.32 -21.79 -5.12
C ARG A 174 23.41 -21.07 -4.34
N ASN A 175 23.67 -21.54 -3.13
CA ASN A 175 24.88 -21.19 -2.41
C ASN A 175 26.02 -22.11 -2.91
N ALA A 176 27.18 -21.54 -3.22
CA ALA A 176 28.42 -22.25 -3.45
C ALA A 176 29.43 -21.80 -2.37
N SER A 177 29.90 -22.73 -1.54
CA SER A 177 30.83 -22.43 -0.44
C SER A 177 32.30 -22.39 -0.88
N ASP A 178 32.61 -22.86 -2.08
CA ASP A 178 33.93 -22.81 -2.71
C ASP A 178 33.76 -22.59 -4.22
N PHE A 179 34.52 -21.64 -4.78
CA PHE A 179 34.43 -21.22 -6.18
C PHE A 179 35.77 -20.60 -6.66
N PRO A 180 36.78 -21.42 -6.99
CA PRO A 180 38.13 -20.98 -7.38
C PRO A 180 38.22 -20.60 -8.88
N PHE A 181 37.31 -19.73 -9.33
CA PHE A 181 37.24 -19.30 -10.74
C PHE A 181 36.98 -17.78 -10.89
N HIS A 182 37.81 -17.11 -11.69
CA HIS A 182 37.61 -15.71 -12.11
C HIS A 182 37.05 -15.60 -13.53
N LEU A 183 36.48 -14.44 -13.87
CA LEU A 183 36.17 -14.08 -15.27
C LEU A 183 37.42 -13.49 -15.93
N ASP A 184 37.61 -13.79 -17.21
CA ASP A 184 38.62 -13.13 -18.05
C ASP A 184 38.34 -11.62 -18.22
N THR A 185 39.32 -10.88 -18.77
CA THR A 185 39.24 -9.42 -18.96
C THR A 185 38.04 -9.00 -19.79
N ASP A 186 37.65 -9.85 -20.74
CA ASP A 186 36.53 -9.67 -21.66
C ASP A 186 35.16 -10.06 -21.07
N ALA A 187 35.14 -10.69 -19.88
CA ALA A 187 33.97 -11.28 -19.24
C ALA A 187 33.21 -12.32 -20.10
N LYS A 188 33.93 -13.02 -20.98
CA LYS A 188 33.39 -14.07 -21.88
C LYS A 188 33.64 -15.47 -21.34
N HIS A 189 34.69 -15.66 -20.55
CA HIS A 189 35.15 -16.98 -20.14
C HIS A 189 35.51 -17.03 -18.65
N TRP A 190 35.24 -18.17 -18.02
CA TRP A 190 35.73 -18.46 -16.68
C TRP A 190 37.12 -19.10 -16.77
N LEU A 191 38.02 -18.69 -15.88
CA LEU A 191 39.38 -19.18 -15.72
C LEU A 191 39.51 -19.81 -14.33
N SER A 192 40.45 -20.75 -14.14
CA SER A 192 40.88 -21.18 -12.80
C SER A 192 42.00 -20.31 -12.24
N ASP A 193 42.33 -20.50 -10.95
CA ASP A 193 43.57 -20.03 -10.29
C ASP A 193 44.89 -20.38 -11.01
N LYS A 194 44.84 -21.13 -12.12
CA LYS A 194 45.98 -21.49 -12.98
C LYS A 194 45.78 -20.99 -14.42
N ASP A 195 44.96 -19.96 -14.58
CA ASP A 195 44.52 -19.29 -15.83
C ASP A 195 44.06 -20.22 -16.96
N LYS A 196 43.56 -21.42 -16.61
CA LYS A 196 42.98 -22.35 -17.59
C LYS A 196 41.50 -22.08 -17.77
N GLN A 197 41.08 -21.94 -19.03
CA GLN A 197 39.68 -21.78 -19.39
C GLN A 197 38.85 -22.98 -18.91
N ILE A 198 37.79 -22.70 -18.14
CA ILE A 198 36.86 -23.68 -17.58
C ILE A 198 35.45 -23.40 -18.08
N ARG A 199 34.79 -24.48 -18.53
CA ARG A 199 33.36 -24.50 -18.81
C ARG A 199 32.64 -25.03 -17.59
N ILE A 200 32.10 -24.13 -16.76
CA ILE A 200 31.33 -24.49 -15.56
C ILE A 200 30.17 -25.39 -15.99
N LYS A 201 30.19 -26.65 -15.55
CA LYS A 201 29.12 -27.62 -15.81
C LYS A 201 28.13 -27.64 -14.66
N LYS A 202 26.89 -28.03 -14.97
CA LYS A 202 25.81 -28.17 -14.00
C LYS A 202 26.12 -29.21 -12.90
N GLU A 203 26.93 -30.22 -13.20
CA GLU A 203 27.43 -31.19 -12.21
C GLU A 203 28.27 -30.55 -11.09
N PHE A 204 29.10 -29.53 -11.39
CA PHE A 204 29.94 -28.87 -10.39
C PHE A 204 29.07 -28.17 -9.33
N LEU A 205 28.10 -27.38 -9.78
CA LEU A 205 27.07 -26.73 -8.95
C LEU A 205 26.06 -27.71 -8.32
N ALA A 206 26.19 -29.02 -8.55
CA ALA A 206 25.43 -30.04 -7.86
C ALA A 206 26.26 -30.77 -6.78
N ALA A 207 27.59 -30.72 -6.88
CA ALA A 207 28.50 -31.32 -5.89
C ALA A 207 28.82 -30.36 -4.72
N THR A 208 28.92 -29.05 -4.97
CA THR A 208 29.33 -28.05 -3.96
C THR A 208 28.18 -27.28 -3.30
N SER A 209 26.94 -27.39 -3.78
CA SER A 209 25.83 -26.57 -3.28
C SER A 209 24.98 -27.26 -2.21
N GLN A 210 24.92 -26.69 -1.00
CA GLN A 210 23.81 -26.94 -0.09
C GLN A 210 22.63 -26.03 -0.45
N LEU A 211 21.45 -26.63 -0.64
CA LEU A 211 20.20 -25.87 -0.80
C LEU A 211 19.70 -25.43 0.58
N ARG A 212 20.18 -24.27 1.06
CA ARG A 212 19.67 -23.61 2.28
C ARG A 212 18.22 -23.18 2.06
N ASN A 213 17.28 -24.12 2.26
CA ASN A 213 15.93 -24.09 1.67
C ASN A 213 15.10 -22.81 1.91
N CYS A 214 15.40 -22.00 2.93
CA CYS A 214 14.61 -20.82 3.28
C CYS A 214 15.30 -19.46 3.04
N GLU A 215 16.59 -19.41 2.68
CA GLU A 215 17.34 -18.16 2.50
C GLU A 215 17.13 -17.55 1.10
N GLU A 216 16.84 -16.25 1.04
CA GLU A 216 15.89 -15.70 0.06
C GLU A 216 16.52 -15.08 -1.21
N LYS A 217 17.63 -15.63 -1.71
CA LYS A 217 18.26 -15.14 -2.96
C LYS A 217 17.58 -15.77 -4.18
N MET A 218 17.03 -14.90 -5.02
CA MET A 218 16.09 -15.26 -6.08
C MET A 218 16.15 -14.27 -7.25
N ILE A 219 16.01 -14.79 -8.46
CA ILE A 219 15.77 -14.04 -9.68
C ILE A 219 14.26 -14.01 -9.94
N LEU A 220 13.72 -12.81 -10.17
CA LEU A 220 12.38 -12.58 -10.71
C LEU A 220 12.53 -12.02 -12.12
N ALA A 221 11.87 -12.59 -13.13
CA ALA A 221 11.89 -12.07 -14.49
C ALA A 221 10.49 -12.11 -15.12
N TRP A 222 10.14 -11.07 -15.89
CA TRP A 222 8.85 -11.00 -16.57
C TRP A 222 8.97 -10.27 -17.91
N ASN A 223 8.12 -10.59 -18.87
CA ASN A 223 7.96 -9.80 -20.09
C ASN A 223 7.16 -8.51 -19.79
N ASN A 224 7.52 -7.38 -20.37
CA ASN A 224 6.83 -6.10 -20.14
C ASN A 224 5.58 -5.93 -21.03
N GLY A 225 4.70 -6.94 -21.03
CA GLY A 225 3.39 -6.90 -21.68
C GLY A 225 2.31 -6.13 -20.90
N GLU A 226 1.04 -6.42 -21.21
CA GLU A 226 -0.12 -5.59 -20.83
C GLU A 226 -0.56 -5.76 -19.36
N PHE A 227 -0.39 -6.95 -18.77
CA PHE A 227 -1.00 -7.28 -17.49
C PHE A 227 -0.13 -6.90 -16.28
N PRO A 228 -0.71 -6.43 -15.15
CA PRO A 228 0.03 -6.14 -13.93
C PRO A 228 0.78 -7.36 -13.38
N LEU A 229 1.93 -7.14 -12.73
CA LEU A 229 2.73 -8.22 -12.15
C LEU A 229 2.09 -8.85 -10.90
N HIS A 230 1.23 -8.10 -10.20
CA HIS A 230 0.61 -8.49 -8.95
C HIS A 230 -0.74 -7.78 -8.78
N LYS A 231 -1.52 -8.23 -7.80
CA LYS A 231 -2.78 -7.61 -7.37
C LYS A 231 -2.53 -6.56 -6.28
N GLY A 232 -3.50 -5.67 -6.06
CA GLY A 232 -3.47 -4.71 -4.96
C GLY A 232 -2.32 -3.70 -5.01
N VAL A 233 -1.96 -3.16 -3.84
CA VAL A 233 -0.86 -2.19 -3.66
C VAL A 233 0.31 -2.93 -3.03
N LEU A 234 1.46 -2.95 -3.69
CA LEU A 234 2.70 -3.51 -3.17
C LEU A 234 3.18 -2.66 -1.96
N PRO A 235 3.30 -3.26 -0.75
CA PRO A 235 3.71 -2.54 0.45
C PRO A 235 5.08 -1.87 0.31
N PRO A 236 5.39 -0.86 1.14
CA PRO A 236 6.68 -0.17 1.17
C PRO A 236 7.78 -1.04 1.80
N PHE A 237 7.98 -2.23 1.25
CA PHE A 237 9.05 -3.14 1.62
C PHE A 237 10.42 -2.53 1.29
N LEU A 238 11.41 -2.84 2.11
CA LEU A 238 12.81 -2.58 1.81
C LEU A 238 13.37 -3.73 0.97
N PHE A 239 14.23 -3.41 0.00
CA PHE A 239 14.85 -4.44 -0.83
C PHE A 239 15.96 -5.18 -0.07
N ARG A 240 16.00 -6.51 -0.26
CA ARG A 240 16.73 -7.51 0.57
C ARG A 240 16.10 -7.70 1.96
N ASN A 241 16.57 -8.70 2.69
CA ASN A 241 16.20 -9.01 4.09
C ASN A 241 14.69 -9.18 4.34
N GLY A 242 14.12 -10.36 4.03
CA GLY A 242 12.75 -10.73 4.41
C GLY A 242 11.76 -10.84 3.25
N LEU A 243 10.49 -11.04 3.61
CA LEU A 243 9.43 -11.69 2.82
C LEU A 243 8.96 -10.98 1.52
N HIS A 244 9.56 -9.84 1.13
CA HIS A 244 9.09 -9.00 0.01
C HIS A 244 9.00 -9.73 -1.34
N LYS A 245 9.95 -10.64 -1.66
CA LYS A 245 9.90 -11.46 -2.88
C LYS A 245 8.81 -12.54 -2.81
N ARG A 246 8.70 -13.23 -1.67
CA ARG A 246 7.64 -14.22 -1.42
C ARG A 246 6.25 -13.58 -1.53
N TRP A 247 6.11 -12.35 -1.03
CA TRP A 247 4.88 -11.58 -1.08
C TRP A 247 4.43 -11.29 -2.52
N ILE A 248 5.31 -10.75 -3.37
CA ILE A 248 4.94 -10.45 -4.76
C ILE A 248 4.67 -11.72 -5.58
N ILE A 249 5.37 -12.83 -5.30
CA ILE A 249 5.05 -14.14 -5.87
C ILE A 249 3.65 -14.60 -5.43
N ASN A 250 3.31 -14.46 -4.16
CA ASN A 250 2.01 -14.85 -3.62
C ASN A 250 0.85 -14.04 -4.23
N GLU A 251 1.03 -12.73 -4.42
CA GLU A 251 0.05 -11.89 -5.12
C GLU A 251 -0.04 -12.20 -6.62
N ALA A 252 1.07 -12.51 -7.29
CA ALA A 252 1.08 -12.90 -8.69
C ALA A 252 0.26 -14.20 -8.89
N LEU A 253 0.54 -15.23 -8.08
CA LEU A 253 -0.21 -16.48 -8.04
C LEU A 253 -1.70 -16.25 -7.69
N SER A 254 -2.00 -15.33 -6.77
CA SER A 254 -3.38 -15.00 -6.34
C SER A 254 -4.13 -14.03 -7.28
N SER A 255 -3.53 -13.70 -8.43
CA SER A 255 -4.07 -12.73 -9.38
C SER A 255 -4.58 -13.34 -10.69
N ASP A 256 -4.01 -14.47 -11.10
CA ASP A 256 -4.18 -15.08 -12.43
C ASP A 256 -3.87 -14.14 -13.62
N TYR A 257 -3.23 -12.98 -13.37
CA TYR A 257 -2.87 -12.00 -14.39
C TYR A 257 -1.72 -12.45 -15.31
N ARG A 258 -0.90 -13.39 -14.84
CA ARG A 258 0.33 -13.85 -15.51
C ARG A 258 0.56 -15.33 -15.23
N PHE A 259 1.13 -16.03 -16.20
CA PHE A 259 1.59 -17.40 -16.01
C PHE A 259 2.86 -17.42 -15.14
N VAL A 260 2.71 -17.80 -13.87
CA VAL A 260 3.80 -17.88 -12.89
C VAL A 260 4.42 -19.27 -12.90
N PHE A 261 5.76 -19.36 -13.05
CA PHE A 261 6.46 -20.65 -13.02
C PHE A 261 7.87 -20.60 -12.43
N ASP A 262 8.30 -21.75 -11.89
CA ASP A 262 9.60 -21.98 -11.28
C ASP A 262 10.58 -22.62 -12.27
N ALA A 263 11.71 -21.94 -12.53
CA ALA A 263 12.79 -22.37 -13.40
C ALA A 263 14.08 -22.76 -12.64
N SER A 264 14.03 -22.87 -11.30
CA SER A 264 15.19 -23.16 -10.44
C SER A 264 15.87 -24.49 -10.74
N LEU A 265 15.15 -25.44 -11.36
CA LEU A 265 15.70 -26.73 -11.80
C LEU A 265 16.61 -26.61 -13.02
N ILE A 266 16.53 -25.53 -13.81
CA ILE A 266 17.23 -25.40 -15.10
C ILE A 266 18.06 -24.13 -15.26
N ILE A 267 17.78 -23.04 -14.53
CA ILE A 267 18.62 -21.84 -14.52
C ILE A 267 19.79 -22.06 -13.55
N SER A 268 20.94 -22.43 -14.11
CA SER A 268 22.22 -22.44 -13.39
C SER A 268 22.56 -21.02 -12.93
N ASN A 269 22.43 -20.75 -11.63
CA ASN A 269 22.77 -19.47 -11.01
C ASN A 269 23.16 -19.69 -9.54
N PHE A 270 24.10 -18.89 -9.03
CA PHE A 270 24.65 -19.10 -7.69
C PHE A 270 25.22 -17.81 -7.07
N TYR A 271 25.55 -17.88 -5.79
CA TYR A 271 26.29 -16.85 -5.05
C TYR A 271 27.25 -17.53 -4.06
N HIS A 272 28.24 -16.79 -3.57
CA HIS A 272 29.24 -17.28 -2.61
C HIS A 272 28.92 -16.85 -1.17
N ASP A 273 29.28 -17.67 -0.17
CA ASP A 273 28.76 -17.51 1.21
C ASP A 273 29.53 -16.50 2.08
N ASP A 274 30.75 -16.07 1.71
CA ASP A 274 31.54 -15.02 2.41
C ASP A 274 30.88 -13.63 2.47
N PHE A 275 29.66 -13.51 1.96
CA PHE A 275 28.83 -12.32 1.95
C PHE A 275 27.63 -12.41 2.91
N GLN A 276 27.49 -13.51 3.66
CA GLN A 276 26.56 -13.64 4.79
C GLN A 276 27.25 -13.45 6.14
N HIS A 277 26.91 -12.36 6.82
CA HIS A 277 26.80 -12.33 8.28
C HIS A 277 25.31 -12.45 8.65
N GLY A 278 25.01 -13.07 9.80
CA GLY A 278 23.70 -12.96 10.44
C GLY A 278 22.64 -14.01 10.11
N SER A 279 23.00 -15.30 9.99
CA SER A 279 22.01 -16.37 10.17
C SER A 279 21.47 -16.32 11.61
N TYR A 280 20.14 -16.33 11.79
CA TYR A 280 19.47 -16.13 13.08
C TYR A 280 19.80 -17.21 14.14
N GLN A 281 20.87 -17.04 14.92
CA GLN A 281 21.08 -17.77 16.18
C GLN A 281 22.05 -17.07 17.16
N SER A 282 21.48 -16.42 18.17
CA SER A 282 22.01 -16.18 19.53
C SER A 282 23.30 -15.35 19.78
N VAL A 283 23.28 -14.66 20.93
CA VAL A 283 24.38 -14.05 21.71
C VAL A 283 24.82 -12.61 21.34
N GLU A 284 24.65 -11.75 22.35
CA GLU A 284 25.29 -10.46 22.71
C GLU A 284 25.52 -9.35 21.67
N ALA A 285 25.07 -8.14 22.04
CA ALA A 285 25.10 -6.94 21.21
C ALA A 285 26.24 -5.97 21.62
N THR A 286 27.33 -5.98 20.86
CA THR A 286 28.37 -4.94 20.91
C THR A 286 28.71 -4.44 19.50
N SER A 287 28.02 -3.37 19.08
CA SER A 287 28.43 -2.48 17.96
C SER A 287 28.88 -3.15 16.65
N THR A 288 28.02 -3.96 16.02
CA THR A 288 28.26 -4.54 14.68
C THR A 288 27.24 -4.07 13.63
N PRO A 289 27.52 -4.21 12.31
CA PRO A 289 26.59 -3.83 11.23
C PRO A 289 25.23 -4.54 11.25
N ASP A 290 25.11 -5.67 11.94
CA ASP A 290 23.90 -6.48 11.99
C ASP A 290 22.74 -5.79 12.74
N PHE A 291 23.08 -4.93 13.72
CA PHE A 291 22.10 -4.11 14.46
C PHE A 291 21.25 -3.23 13.52
N TYR A 292 21.86 -2.68 12.46
CA TYR A 292 21.18 -1.84 11.47
C TYR A 292 20.25 -2.60 10.52
N ARG A 293 20.37 -3.94 10.40
CA ARG A 293 19.51 -4.77 9.52
C ARG A 293 18.31 -5.40 10.22
N SER A 294 18.34 -5.44 11.56
CA SER A 294 17.26 -6.01 12.37
C SER A 294 15.91 -5.32 12.15
N TRP A 295 15.89 -3.98 12.14
CA TRP A 295 14.66 -3.21 11.91
C TRP A 295 14.14 -3.30 10.48
N GLU A 296 15.03 -3.37 9.48
CA GLU A 296 14.64 -3.53 8.07
C GLU A 296 13.91 -4.87 7.86
N THR A 297 14.45 -5.93 8.45
CA THR A 297 13.88 -7.29 8.39
C THR A 297 12.56 -7.36 9.16
N SER A 298 12.52 -6.80 10.37
CA SER A 298 11.32 -6.74 11.21
C SER A 298 10.20 -5.92 10.54
N GLY A 299 10.54 -4.79 9.91
CA GLY A 299 9.61 -3.98 9.11
C GLY A 299 9.06 -4.74 7.90
N ASN A 300 9.91 -5.47 7.18
CA ASN A 300 9.48 -6.32 6.08
C ASN A 300 8.53 -7.46 6.54
N VAL A 301 8.80 -8.10 7.68
CA VAL A 301 7.91 -9.12 8.26
C VAL A 301 6.58 -8.50 8.71
N HIS A 302 6.62 -7.35 9.39
CA HIS A 302 5.43 -6.63 9.85
C HIS A 302 4.53 -6.18 8.69
N LEU A 303 5.11 -5.67 7.59
CA LEU A 303 4.37 -5.36 6.36
C LEU A 303 3.78 -6.62 5.70
N ALA A 304 4.51 -7.74 5.68
CA ALA A 304 4.02 -8.99 5.11
C ALA A 304 2.88 -9.63 5.94
N ALA A 305 2.81 -9.35 7.24
CA ALA A 305 1.71 -9.76 8.11
C ALA A 305 0.47 -8.86 7.98
N GLN A 306 0.65 -7.55 7.78
CA GLN A 306 -0.46 -6.60 7.68
C GLN A 306 -1.09 -6.46 6.28
N TYR A 307 -0.37 -6.81 5.21
CA TYR A 307 -0.78 -6.51 3.85
C TYR A 307 -0.78 -7.73 2.93
N GLY A 308 -1.68 -7.72 1.94
CA GLY A 308 -1.78 -8.76 0.91
C GLY A 308 -2.42 -10.06 1.37
N SER A 309 -2.27 -11.08 0.53
CA SER A 309 -2.78 -12.44 0.68
C SER A 309 -1.86 -13.34 1.48
N LEU A 310 -0.54 -13.10 1.48
CA LEU A 310 0.48 -14.00 2.05
C LEU A 310 0.19 -14.45 3.49
N PHE A 311 -0.33 -13.56 4.35
CA PHE A 311 -0.69 -13.87 5.73
C PHE A 311 -1.94 -14.78 5.86
N PHE A 312 -2.91 -14.64 4.95
CA PHE A 312 -4.20 -15.36 4.99
C PHE A 312 -4.20 -16.64 4.14
N HIS A 313 -3.48 -16.60 3.02
CA HIS A 313 -3.40 -17.61 1.98
C HIS A 313 -1.96 -17.69 1.46
N GLU A 314 -1.09 -18.35 2.22
CA GLU A 314 0.22 -18.80 1.74
C GLU A 314 0.02 -19.77 0.57
N ALA A 315 0.48 -19.38 -0.63
CA ALA A 315 0.30 -20.16 -1.84
C ALA A 315 1.13 -21.44 -1.81
N SER A 316 0.62 -22.53 -2.40
CA SER A 316 1.34 -23.79 -2.51
C SER A 316 2.46 -23.68 -3.55
N TYR A 317 3.67 -23.36 -3.09
CA TYR A 317 4.91 -23.42 -3.91
C TYR A 317 5.19 -24.85 -4.44
N SER A 318 4.56 -25.86 -3.84
CA SER A 318 4.55 -27.27 -4.25
C SER A 318 3.59 -27.56 -5.43
N SER A 319 2.53 -26.77 -5.63
CA SER A 319 1.64 -26.82 -6.81
C SER A 319 2.02 -25.84 -7.92
N MET A 320 3.00 -24.95 -7.70
CA MET A 320 3.52 -24.06 -8.75
C MET A 320 4.09 -24.86 -9.92
N VAL A 321 3.75 -24.44 -11.15
CA VAL A 321 4.25 -25.06 -12.38
C VAL A 321 5.76 -24.88 -12.50
N LYS A 322 6.47 -25.96 -12.86
CA LYS A 322 7.94 -25.99 -12.95
C LYS A 322 8.40 -26.18 -14.40
N LEU A 323 9.38 -25.40 -14.84
CA LEU A 323 9.97 -25.52 -16.17
C LEU A 323 11.16 -26.48 -16.12
N PHE A 324 11.04 -27.60 -16.83
CA PHE A 324 11.99 -28.71 -16.87
C PHE A 324 12.47 -28.97 -18.30
N ARG A 325 13.59 -29.69 -18.46
CA ARG A 325 14.11 -30.11 -19.78
C ARG A 325 14.21 -31.63 -19.87
N CYS A 326 13.51 -32.22 -20.83
CA CYS A 326 13.42 -33.66 -21.07
C CYS A 326 13.65 -33.98 -22.55
N ASP A 327 14.54 -34.93 -22.86
CA ASP A 327 14.81 -35.41 -24.23
C ASP A 327 15.02 -34.26 -25.24
N GLY A 328 15.82 -33.26 -24.82
CA GLY A 328 16.10 -32.01 -25.56
C GLY A 328 15.03 -30.92 -25.41
N GLN A 329 13.76 -31.27 -25.23
CA GLN A 329 12.60 -30.37 -25.20
C GLN A 329 12.38 -29.73 -23.82
N TYR A 330 11.86 -28.50 -23.80
CA TYR A 330 11.37 -27.85 -22.57
C TYR A 330 9.91 -28.24 -22.30
N LEU A 331 9.56 -28.43 -21.04
CA LEU A 331 8.22 -28.84 -20.58
C LEU A 331 7.85 -28.08 -19.31
N PHE A 332 6.61 -27.61 -19.23
CA PHE A 332 6.02 -27.10 -18.00
C PHE A 332 5.27 -28.23 -17.29
N VAL A 333 5.53 -28.44 -16.00
CA VAL A 333 5.00 -29.58 -15.23
C VAL A 333 4.41 -29.07 -13.91
N ASN A 334 3.13 -29.37 -13.66
CA ASN A 334 2.57 -29.29 -12.30
C ASN A 334 2.81 -30.62 -11.58
N THR A 335 3.68 -30.62 -10.58
CA THR A 335 4.05 -31.82 -9.82
C THR A 335 2.99 -32.29 -8.83
N ALA A 336 2.03 -31.43 -8.45
CA ALA A 336 0.93 -31.77 -7.55
C ALA A 336 -0.28 -32.35 -8.31
N GLU A 337 -0.61 -31.79 -9.48
CA GLU A 337 -1.81 -32.15 -10.25
C GLU A 337 -1.61 -33.27 -11.29
N ASP A 338 -0.38 -33.74 -11.49
CA ASP A 338 -0.01 -34.69 -12.56
C ASP A 338 -0.34 -34.16 -13.98
N ILE A 339 -0.10 -32.86 -14.22
CA ILE A 339 -0.35 -32.17 -15.49
C ILE A 339 0.95 -31.73 -16.15
N ILE A 340 1.04 -31.93 -17.48
CA ILE A 340 2.14 -31.46 -18.33
C ILE A 340 1.59 -30.53 -19.40
N TYR A 341 2.19 -29.35 -19.58
CA TYR A 341 1.89 -28.42 -20.67
C TYR A 341 3.07 -28.40 -21.66
N PRO A 342 2.85 -28.76 -22.95
CA PRO A 342 3.87 -28.61 -23.98
C PRO A 342 4.27 -27.14 -24.17
N PHE A 343 5.56 -26.87 -24.43
CA PHE A 343 6.09 -25.50 -24.50
C PHE A 343 5.36 -24.55 -25.48
N GLN A 344 4.77 -25.10 -26.54
CA GLN A 344 4.05 -24.35 -27.60
C GLN A 344 2.54 -24.68 -27.64
N SER A 345 1.96 -25.24 -26.58
CA SER A 345 0.53 -25.57 -26.57
C SER A 345 -0.09 -25.52 -25.17
N PRO A 346 -1.18 -24.76 -24.96
CA PRO A 346 -1.87 -24.70 -23.67
C PRO A 346 -2.67 -25.98 -23.36
N LYS A 347 -2.71 -26.98 -24.25
CA LYS A 347 -3.45 -28.23 -24.02
C LYS A 347 -2.72 -29.11 -23.00
N ALA A 348 -3.11 -28.94 -21.75
CA ALA A 348 -2.79 -29.80 -20.61
C ALA A 348 -2.93 -31.30 -20.96
N ILE A 349 -1.85 -32.06 -20.77
CA ILE A 349 -1.85 -33.52 -20.88
C ILE A 349 -1.93 -34.08 -19.46
N SER A 350 -3.11 -34.56 -19.08
CA SER A 350 -3.27 -35.33 -17.83
C SER A 350 -2.59 -36.68 -17.96
N ILE A 351 -1.71 -37.00 -17.01
CA ILE A 351 -0.96 -38.26 -16.97
C ILE A 351 -1.89 -39.50 -16.82
N ARG A 352 -3.11 -39.32 -16.31
CA ARG A 352 -4.00 -40.43 -15.88
C ARG A 352 -4.96 -40.96 -16.96
N LYS A 353 -5.00 -40.39 -18.18
CA LYS A 353 -5.85 -40.89 -19.28
C LYS A 353 -5.18 -40.81 -20.66
N GLY A 354 -4.80 -41.96 -21.22
CA GLY A 354 -4.37 -42.08 -22.62
C GLY A 354 -3.70 -43.41 -22.97
N GLY A 355 -4.41 -44.29 -23.68
CA GLY A 355 -3.92 -45.62 -24.08
C GLY A 355 -3.31 -45.68 -25.49
N GLY A 356 -3.04 -46.90 -25.95
CA GLY A 356 -2.68 -47.21 -27.34
C GLY A 356 -1.31 -46.68 -27.77
N SER A 357 -1.28 -45.92 -28.87
CA SER A 357 -0.05 -45.59 -29.62
C SER A 357 0.84 -44.49 -29.03
N ARG A 358 0.37 -43.75 -28.01
CA ARG A 358 1.17 -42.67 -27.37
C ARG A 358 2.24 -43.18 -26.39
N LEU A 359 2.25 -44.49 -26.12
CA LEU A 359 2.91 -45.11 -24.96
C LEU A 359 4.43 -44.87 -24.88
N ALA A 360 5.18 -45.01 -25.97
CA ALA A 360 6.64 -44.87 -25.92
C ALA A 360 7.10 -43.43 -25.59
N ARG A 361 6.46 -42.42 -26.20
CA ARG A 361 6.74 -41.01 -25.91
C ARG A 361 6.23 -40.61 -24.52
N SER A 362 5.08 -41.12 -24.08
CA SER A 362 4.60 -40.88 -22.71
C SER A 362 5.50 -41.54 -21.66
N GLN A 363 6.01 -42.75 -21.88
CA GLN A 363 6.94 -43.43 -20.96
C GLN A 363 8.28 -42.68 -20.79
N LYS A 364 8.89 -42.18 -21.88
CA LYS A 364 10.08 -41.32 -21.80
C LYS A 364 9.81 -40.07 -20.96
N ILE A 365 8.72 -39.37 -21.25
CA ILE A 365 8.30 -38.18 -20.50
C ILE A 365 7.98 -38.54 -19.05
N MET A 366 7.39 -39.71 -18.77
CA MET A 366 7.12 -40.17 -17.41
C MET A 366 8.40 -40.38 -16.61
N LYS A 367 9.44 -40.99 -17.20
CA LYS A 367 10.75 -41.10 -16.55
C LYS A 367 11.32 -39.72 -16.21
N CYS A 368 11.23 -38.75 -17.11
CA CYS A 368 11.61 -37.35 -16.83
C CYS A 368 10.77 -36.72 -15.71
N VAL A 369 9.45 -36.93 -15.68
CA VAL A 369 8.56 -36.37 -14.64
C VAL A 369 8.85 -37.01 -13.28
N THR A 370 9.14 -38.31 -13.22
CA THR A 370 9.57 -38.99 -11.98
C THR A 370 10.92 -38.44 -11.48
N VAL A 371 11.88 -38.17 -12.37
CA VAL A 371 13.15 -37.49 -12.02
C VAL A 371 12.92 -36.06 -11.56
N CYS A 372 12.01 -35.32 -12.21
CA CYS A 372 11.61 -33.99 -11.75
C CYS A 372 11.00 -34.06 -10.34
N LYS A 373 10.07 -34.98 -10.08
CA LYS A 373 9.47 -35.18 -8.75
C LYS A 373 10.50 -35.58 -7.69
N SER A 374 11.53 -36.37 -8.01
CA SER A 374 12.58 -36.70 -7.03
C SER A 374 13.52 -35.53 -6.74
N GLN A 375 13.82 -34.68 -7.73
CA GLN A 375 14.56 -33.43 -7.56
C GLN A 375 13.76 -32.33 -6.85
N VAL A 376 12.43 -32.39 -6.91
CA VAL A 376 11.49 -31.42 -6.31
C VAL A 376 11.19 -31.71 -4.82
N LYS A 377 11.96 -32.59 -4.15
CA LYS A 377 11.93 -32.80 -2.68
C LYS A 377 12.53 -31.63 -1.88
N LEU A 378 12.13 -30.39 -2.20
CA LEU A 378 12.26 -29.24 -1.32
C LEU A 378 11.43 -29.47 -0.04
N LYS A 379 11.99 -29.14 1.12
CA LYS A 379 11.17 -28.93 2.33
C LYS A 379 10.39 -27.64 2.17
N GLU A 380 9.08 -27.67 2.44
CA GLU A 380 8.25 -26.46 2.44
C GLU A 380 8.68 -25.53 3.60
N CYS A 381 9.27 -24.38 3.26
CA CYS A 381 9.64 -23.35 4.22
C CYS A 381 8.42 -22.49 4.59
N SER A 382 7.55 -23.04 5.44
CA SER A 382 6.38 -22.37 6.04
C SER A 382 6.74 -21.00 6.60
N VAL A 383 6.18 -19.95 5.99
CA VAL A 383 6.40 -18.54 6.34
C VAL A 383 5.65 -18.16 7.63
N LYS A 384 4.66 -18.96 8.05
CA LYS A 384 3.81 -18.71 9.23
C LYS A 384 4.60 -18.51 10.51
N ASN A 385 5.68 -19.27 10.73
CA ASN A 385 6.53 -19.13 11.91
C ASN A 385 7.29 -17.79 11.96
N GLN A 386 7.57 -17.18 10.79
CA GLN A 386 8.20 -15.86 10.71
C GLN A 386 7.16 -14.74 10.88
N LEU A 387 5.98 -14.89 10.29
CA LEU A 387 4.88 -13.91 10.42
C LEU A 387 4.33 -13.81 11.86
N ASN A 388 4.35 -14.91 12.62
CA ASN A 388 3.94 -14.93 14.03
C ASN A 388 4.88 -14.16 14.97
N LEU A 389 6.07 -13.77 14.51
CA LEU A 389 7.10 -13.08 15.32
C LEU A 389 7.01 -11.54 15.18
N SER A 390 5.81 -10.99 14.99
CA SER A 390 5.60 -9.58 14.65
C SER A 390 5.79 -8.63 15.84
N THR A 391 7.02 -8.41 16.26
CA THR A 391 7.38 -7.24 17.07
C THR A 391 7.11 -5.95 16.29
N LEU A 392 6.85 -4.86 17.01
CA LEU A 392 6.75 -3.53 16.39
C LEU A 392 8.14 -3.10 15.89
N PRO A 393 8.28 -2.62 14.65
CA PRO A 393 9.57 -2.16 14.15
C PRO A 393 9.97 -0.85 14.84
N SER A 394 11.05 -0.90 15.63
CA SER A 394 11.72 0.26 16.21
C SER A 394 13.01 0.57 15.47
N LEU A 395 13.39 1.86 15.43
CA LEU A 395 14.68 2.26 14.89
C LEU A 395 15.81 2.03 15.92
N PRO A 396 16.95 1.45 15.52
CA PRO A 396 18.08 1.15 16.40
C PRO A 396 18.97 2.40 16.66
N PHE A 397 18.36 3.56 16.90
CA PHE A 397 19.06 4.84 17.04
C PHE A 397 18.52 5.64 18.23
N SER A 398 19.40 6.30 18.99
CA SER A 398 18.98 7.33 19.95
C SER A 398 18.68 8.66 19.24
N GLN A 399 18.09 9.62 19.96
CA GLN A 399 17.86 10.97 19.44
C GLN A 399 19.20 11.64 19.05
N GLU A 400 20.24 11.46 19.87
CA GLU A 400 21.60 11.96 19.66
C GLU A 400 22.27 11.28 18.47
N SER A 401 22.07 9.96 18.29
CA SER A 401 22.54 9.23 17.11
C SER A 401 21.90 9.76 15.83
N LEU A 402 20.58 10.00 15.83
CA LEU A 402 19.86 10.57 14.68
C LEU A 402 20.30 12.00 14.39
N LEU A 403 20.51 12.84 15.41
CA LEU A 403 21.03 14.19 15.23
C LEU A 403 22.42 14.18 14.58
N SER A 404 23.33 13.35 15.08
CA SER A 404 24.68 13.19 14.53
C SER A 404 24.65 12.71 13.06
N GLU A 405 23.92 11.64 12.77
CA GLU A 405 23.80 11.00 11.45
C GLU A 405 23.07 11.89 10.40
N ARG A 406 22.19 12.81 10.84
CA ARG A 406 21.40 13.65 9.92
C ARG A 406 21.85 15.10 9.83
N SER A 407 22.62 15.64 10.76
CA SER A 407 22.96 17.07 10.73
C SER A 407 23.85 17.45 9.54
N ASP A 408 23.74 18.69 9.06
CA ASP A 408 24.68 19.22 8.08
C ASP A 408 26.03 19.61 8.72
N GLN A 409 26.98 20.07 7.89
CA GLN A 409 28.31 20.48 8.32
C GLN A 409 28.30 21.59 9.40
N ASN A 410 27.21 22.36 9.50
CA ASN A 410 27.00 23.41 10.51
C ASN A 410 26.15 22.91 11.69
N LYS A 411 26.02 21.59 11.87
CA LYS A 411 25.14 20.91 12.83
C LYS A 411 23.66 21.31 12.71
N THR A 412 23.19 21.61 11.51
CA THR A 412 21.81 22.07 11.27
C THR A 412 20.86 20.92 10.96
N ILE A 413 19.70 20.92 11.61
CA ILE A 413 18.61 19.95 11.43
C ILE A 413 17.32 20.68 11.07
N VAL A 414 16.62 20.17 10.05
CA VAL A 414 15.21 20.52 9.77
C VAL A 414 14.32 19.61 10.61
N LEU A 415 13.63 20.17 11.61
CA LEU A 415 12.73 19.42 12.48
C LEU A 415 11.28 19.58 12.01
N ALA A 416 10.62 18.44 11.75
CA ALA A 416 9.17 18.36 11.63
C ALA A 416 8.57 17.62 12.83
N VAL A 417 7.46 18.12 13.36
CA VAL A 417 6.73 17.50 14.48
C VAL A 417 5.34 17.10 13.98
N ALA A 418 5.01 15.80 14.05
CA ALA A 418 3.83 15.23 13.39
C ALA A 418 3.09 14.19 14.24
N GLY A 419 1.78 14.11 14.03
CA GLY A 419 0.88 13.08 14.57
C GLY A 419 0.07 12.42 13.44
N TYR A 420 -0.59 11.29 13.72
CA TYR A 420 -0.96 10.33 12.67
C TYR A 420 -2.01 10.87 11.70
N SER A 421 -2.83 11.81 12.16
CA SER A 421 -3.79 12.54 11.33
C SER A 421 -3.11 13.33 10.19
N TYR A 422 -1.85 13.75 10.33
CA TYR A 422 -1.08 14.48 9.32
C TYR A 422 -0.12 13.61 8.47
N LYS A 423 -0.12 12.28 8.64
CA LYS A 423 0.87 11.37 8.01
C LYS A 423 1.03 11.52 6.49
N ASP A 424 -0.05 11.80 5.76
CA ASP A 424 0.00 11.92 4.30
C ASP A 424 0.60 13.26 3.86
N MET A 425 0.41 14.33 4.66
CA MET A 425 1.09 15.63 4.48
C MET A 425 2.57 15.51 4.82
N LEU A 426 2.92 14.82 5.93
CA LEU A 426 4.29 14.48 6.28
C LEU A 426 5.00 13.78 5.11
N MET A 427 4.36 12.79 4.46
CA MET A 427 4.95 12.14 3.28
C MET A 427 5.06 13.07 2.07
N SER A 428 4.07 13.92 1.79
CA SER A 428 4.21 14.93 0.72
C SER A 428 5.35 15.92 0.99
N TRP A 429 5.55 16.33 2.25
CA TRP A 429 6.65 17.20 2.67
C TRP A 429 8.01 16.49 2.57
N VAL A 430 8.13 15.24 3.04
CA VAL A 430 9.35 14.41 2.86
C VAL A 430 9.69 14.22 1.39
N CYS A 431 8.70 13.88 0.56
CA CYS A 431 8.90 13.74 -0.89
C CYS A 431 9.39 15.05 -1.50
N ARG A 432 8.87 16.20 -1.05
CA ARG A 432 9.35 17.49 -1.51
C ARG A 432 10.77 17.82 -1.04
N LEU A 433 11.15 17.49 0.20
CA LEU A 433 12.54 17.60 0.67
C LEU A 433 13.49 16.71 -0.14
N ARG A 434 13.10 15.47 -0.43
CA ARG A 434 13.84 14.53 -1.31
C ARG A 434 14.04 15.14 -2.70
N HIS A 435 13.00 15.72 -3.31
CA HIS A 435 13.09 16.43 -4.60
C HIS A 435 13.99 17.68 -4.55
N LEU A 436 14.09 18.34 -3.40
CA LEU A 436 15.02 19.46 -3.16
C LEU A 436 16.44 19.02 -2.76
N LYS A 437 16.71 17.70 -2.67
CA LYS A 437 17.96 17.09 -2.16
C LYS A 437 18.31 17.48 -0.71
N ILE A 438 17.31 17.77 0.11
CA ILE A 438 17.46 18.12 1.52
C ILE A 438 17.42 16.83 2.35
N SER A 439 18.58 16.40 2.84
CA SER A 439 18.76 15.15 3.60
C SER A 439 18.74 15.36 5.12
N ASN A 440 19.04 16.58 5.59
CA ASN A 440 19.28 16.90 6.99
C ASN A 440 18.02 17.21 7.79
N PHE A 441 17.01 16.34 7.69
CA PHE A 441 15.75 16.46 8.44
C PHE A 441 15.56 15.33 9.46
N LEU A 442 14.78 15.61 10.50
CA LEU A 442 14.27 14.65 11.49
C LEU A 442 12.76 14.80 11.66
N VAL A 443 12.11 13.70 12.02
CA VAL A 443 10.69 13.68 12.42
C VAL A 443 10.59 13.38 13.92
N CYS A 444 9.92 14.25 14.66
CA CYS A 444 9.44 13.95 16.00
C CYS A 444 7.99 13.44 15.90
N ALA A 445 7.77 12.18 16.28
CA ALA A 445 6.46 11.57 16.33
C ALA A 445 5.76 11.90 17.67
N LEU A 446 4.57 12.49 17.57
CA LEU A 446 3.71 12.85 18.71
C LEU A 446 2.95 11.64 19.28
N ASP A 447 2.80 10.57 18.50
CA ASP A 447 2.04 9.36 18.84
C ASP A 447 2.75 8.08 18.36
N GLN A 448 2.23 6.93 18.82
CA GLN A 448 2.83 5.62 18.60
C GLN A 448 2.72 5.21 17.12
N GLU A 449 1.57 5.47 16.52
CA GLU A 449 1.21 5.13 15.15
C GLU A 449 2.00 5.95 14.12
N THR A 450 2.33 7.22 14.41
CA THR A 450 3.18 8.07 13.56
C THR A 450 4.61 7.58 13.57
N TYR A 451 5.11 7.14 14.72
CA TYR A 451 6.44 6.55 14.80
C TYR A 451 6.50 5.28 13.96
N GLU A 452 5.61 4.31 14.18
CA GLU A 452 5.53 3.07 13.40
C GLU A 452 5.41 3.34 11.89
N PHE A 453 4.50 4.23 11.51
CA PHE A 453 4.35 4.67 10.12
C PHE A 453 5.66 5.25 9.59
N SER A 454 6.32 6.14 10.33
CA SER A 454 7.55 6.80 9.89
C SER A 454 8.73 5.81 9.78
N VAL A 455 8.84 4.82 10.66
CA VAL A 455 9.80 3.72 10.54
C VAL A 455 9.51 2.90 9.27
N LEU A 456 8.24 2.52 9.05
CA LEU A 456 7.78 1.81 7.84
C LEU A 456 7.83 2.66 6.55
N GLN A 457 8.03 3.98 6.65
CA GLN A 457 8.33 4.88 5.53
C GLN A 457 9.81 5.24 5.43
N GLY A 458 10.67 4.62 6.26
CA GLY A 458 12.12 4.79 6.21
C GLY A 458 12.58 6.20 6.55
N LEU A 459 11.84 6.88 7.43
CA LEU A 459 12.13 8.24 7.88
C LEU A 459 13.04 8.22 9.12
N PRO A 460 13.89 9.23 9.33
CA PRO A 460 14.68 9.34 10.55
C PRO A 460 13.78 9.92 11.66
N VAL A 461 13.21 9.04 12.48
CA VAL A 461 12.14 9.38 13.43
C VAL A 461 12.50 9.02 14.88
N PHE A 462 12.15 9.90 15.81
CA PHE A 462 12.18 9.65 17.26
C PHE A 462 10.83 10.00 17.90
N LYS A 463 10.63 9.56 19.14
CA LYS A 463 9.49 9.97 19.99
C LYS A 463 9.96 10.93 21.07
N ASP A 464 9.11 11.89 21.43
CA ASP A 464 9.23 12.60 22.70
C ASP A 464 8.72 11.69 23.83
N SER A 465 9.60 11.31 24.76
CA SER A 465 9.27 10.46 25.92
C SER A 465 8.35 11.13 26.94
N LEU A 466 8.16 12.45 26.82
CA LEU A 466 7.32 13.28 27.67
C LEU A 466 6.06 13.78 26.90
N ALA A 467 5.74 13.21 25.74
CA ALA A 467 4.50 13.51 25.01
C ALA A 467 3.26 12.90 25.71
N PRO A 468 2.10 13.56 25.73
CA PRO A 468 0.91 13.02 26.41
C PRO A 468 0.28 11.87 25.61
N SER A 469 0.32 10.65 26.17
CA SER A 469 -0.14 9.41 25.51
C SER A 469 -1.66 9.28 25.33
N ASN A 470 -2.47 10.05 26.07
CA ASN A 470 -3.93 9.92 26.11
C ASN A 470 -4.68 10.97 25.25
N ILE A 471 -4.14 11.36 24.10
CA ILE A 471 -4.70 12.42 23.24
C ILE A 471 -5.25 11.86 21.92
N SER A 472 -6.53 12.15 21.63
CA SER A 472 -7.16 11.83 20.33
C SER A 472 -6.76 12.85 19.25
N PHE A 473 -5.76 12.50 18.42
CA PHE A 473 -5.20 13.39 17.39
C PHE A 473 -6.14 13.71 16.21
N ASP A 474 -7.31 13.07 16.10
CA ASP A 474 -8.35 13.46 15.12
C ASP A 474 -9.25 14.61 15.64
N ASP A 475 -9.34 14.83 16.96
CA ASP A 475 -10.11 15.92 17.61
C ASP A 475 -9.27 17.18 17.91
N CYS A 476 -7.97 17.13 17.59
CA CYS A 476 -7.03 18.22 17.84
C CYS A 476 -7.14 19.30 16.76
N HIS A 477 -7.78 20.42 17.09
CA HIS A 477 -8.05 21.54 16.18
C HIS A 477 -7.58 22.86 16.80
N PHE A 478 -7.36 23.88 15.98
CA PHE A 478 -6.91 25.19 16.45
C PHE A 478 -7.82 25.72 17.57
N GLY A 479 -7.22 26.05 18.72
CA GLY A 479 -7.91 26.54 19.91
C GLY A 479 -8.31 25.46 20.93
N THR A 480 -8.27 24.16 20.62
CA THR A 480 -8.60 23.12 21.63
C THR A 480 -7.47 22.88 22.62
N ASN A 481 -7.79 22.38 23.82
CA ASN A 481 -6.79 22.06 24.85
C ASN A 481 -5.74 21.05 24.35
N CYS A 482 -6.12 20.10 23.48
CA CYS A 482 -5.14 19.26 22.79
C CYS A 482 -4.13 20.10 22.00
N PHE A 483 -4.60 21.01 21.14
CA PHE A 483 -3.73 21.82 20.30
C PHE A 483 -2.78 22.70 21.14
N GLN A 484 -3.22 23.15 22.31
CA GLN A 484 -2.33 23.82 23.28
C GLN A 484 -1.25 22.86 23.79
N SER A 485 -1.60 21.67 24.29
CA SER A 485 -0.63 20.67 24.77
C SER A 485 0.34 20.19 23.69
N VAL A 486 -0.15 19.98 22.46
CA VAL A 486 0.65 19.51 21.32
C VAL A 486 1.58 20.59 20.78
N THR A 487 1.15 21.86 20.72
CA THR A 487 2.05 22.93 20.29
C THR A 487 3.18 23.14 21.31
N LYS A 488 2.92 23.03 22.62
CA LYS A 488 3.94 23.11 23.69
C LYS A 488 5.05 22.05 23.58
N VAL A 489 4.83 20.94 22.87
CA VAL A 489 5.89 19.94 22.57
C VAL A 489 6.96 20.49 21.62
N LYS A 490 6.58 21.29 20.61
CA LYS A 490 7.50 21.73 19.55
C LYS A 490 8.69 22.51 20.13
N SER A 491 8.41 23.61 20.86
CA SER A 491 9.47 24.40 21.51
C SER A 491 10.29 23.60 22.53
N ARG A 492 9.70 22.65 23.27
CA ARG A 492 10.46 21.80 24.21
C ARG A 492 11.50 20.97 23.49
N ILE A 493 11.13 20.32 22.38
CA ILE A 493 12.03 19.48 21.59
C ILE A 493 13.09 20.32 20.88
N VAL A 494 12.74 21.53 20.41
CA VAL A 494 13.72 22.48 19.88
C VAL A 494 14.74 22.87 20.96
N VAL A 495 14.31 23.29 22.16
CA VAL A 495 15.21 23.62 23.29
C VAL A 495 16.11 22.44 23.67
N GLN A 496 15.61 21.20 23.67
CA GLN A 496 16.42 20.01 23.92
C GLN A 496 17.52 19.83 22.87
N ILE A 497 17.19 19.96 21.58
CA ILE A 497 18.14 19.80 20.47
C ILE A 497 19.18 20.94 20.43
N LEU A 498 18.76 22.18 20.70
CA LEU A 498 19.68 23.32 20.83
C LEU A 498 20.67 23.09 21.99
N LYS A 499 20.21 22.57 23.14
CA LYS A 499 21.10 22.19 24.26
C LYS A 499 22.07 21.04 23.93
N MET A 500 21.78 20.23 22.92
CA MET A 500 22.68 19.19 22.40
C MET A 500 23.73 19.74 21.41
N GLY A 501 23.72 21.05 21.10
CA GLY A 501 24.71 21.68 20.23
C GLY A 501 24.35 21.69 18.75
N TYR A 502 23.07 21.56 18.39
CA TYR A 502 22.58 21.52 17.00
C TYR A 502 21.67 22.70 16.68
N ASN A 503 21.84 23.34 15.54
CA ASN A 503 20.94 24.40 15.05
C ASN A 503 19.65 23.79 14.49
N VAL A 504 18.51 24.47 14.63
CA VAL A 504 17.19 23.89 14.24
C VAL A 504 16.38 24.82 13.34
N LEU A 505 15.97 24.31 12.18
CA LEU A 505 14.86 24.84 11.39
C LEU A 505 13.59 24.05 11.71
N LEU A 506 12.70 24.60 12.54
CA LEU A 506 11.38 24.02 12.76
C LEU A 506 10.47 24.32 11.56
N THR A 507 9.74 23.32 11.06
CA THR A 507 8.71 23.49 10.02
C THR A 507 7.50 22.59 10.28
N ASP A 508 6.31 23.13 10.04
CA ASP A 508 5.08 22.35 9.99
C ASP A 508 4.99 21.60 8.65
N VAL A 509 4.39 20.40 8.68
CA VAL A 509 4.35 19.45 7.55
C VAL A 509 3.35 19.81 6.45
N ASP A 510 2.55 20.86 6.66
CA ASP A 510 1.67 21.44 5.64
C ASP A 510 2.24 22.73 5.02
N ILE A 511 3.53 23.01 5.24
CA ILE A 511 4.27 24.04 4.52
C ILE A 511 4.86 23.43 3.23
N TYR A 512 4.50 23.98 2.07
CA TYR A 512 5.10 23.56 0.80
C TYR A 512 6.40 24.32 0.55
N TRP A 513 7.48 23.62 0.19
CA TRP A 513 8.81 24.20 -0.03
C TRP A 513 9.11 24.28 -1.53
N PHE A 514 9.22 25.48 -2.10
CA PHE A 514 9.60 25.68 -3.50
C PHE A 514 11.12 25.57 -3.72
N LYS A 515 11.91 26.05 -2.76
CA LYS A 515 13.38 26.10 -2.77
C LYS A 515 13.93 25.58 -1.43
N ASN A 516 15.25 25.35 -1.34
CA ASN A 516 15.89 25.14 -0.04
C ASN A 516 16.05 26.50 0.70
N PRO A 517 15.42 26.71 1.87
CA PRO A 517 15.54 27.94 2.64
C PRO A 517 16.79 27.99 3.52
N LEU A 518 17.45 26.86 3.80
CA LEU A 518 18.56 26.76 4.76
C LEU A 518 19.65 27.82 4.53
N PRO A 519 20.20 28.03 3.31
CA PRO A 519 21.27 28.99 3.08
C PRO A 519 20.89 30.46 3.35
N LEU A 520 19.60 30.78 3.41
CA LEU A 520 19.10 32.12 3.74
C LEU A 520 18.77 32.24 5.24
N VAL A 521 18.15 31.24 5.85
CA VAL A 521 17.79 31.34 7.28
C VAL A 521 19.01 31.17 8.20
N SER A 522 20.02 30.40 7.79
CA SER A 522 21.25 30.21 8.57
C SER A 522 22.25 31.37 8.44
N SER A 523 22.02 32.35 7.56
CA SER A 523 22.94 33.48 7.36
C SER A 523 22.75 34.63 8.35
N PHE A 524 21.76 34.55 9.25
CA PHE A 524 21.41 35.64 10.17
C PHE A 524 22.28 35.71 11.44
N GLY A 525 23.07 34.67 11.73
CA GLY A 525 24.06 34.68 12.81
C GLY A 525 23.51 34.38 14.21
N PRO A 526 24.40 34.12 15.18
CA PRO A 526 24.02 33.77 16.55
C PRO A 526 23.26 34.90 17.25
N ALA A 527 22.44 34.55 18.24
CA ALA A 527 21.50 35.45 18.91
C ALA A 527 20.49 36.13 17.96
N VAL A 528 20.16 35.47 16.84
CA VAL A 528 19.02 35.81 15.98
C VAL A 528 18.09 34.61 15.80
N LEU A 529 16.81 34.79 16.17
CA LEU A 529 15.72 33.87 15.87
C LEU A 529 14.99 34.38 14.61
N VAL A 530 14.95 33.57 13.55
CA VAL A 530 14.39 33.99 12.26
C VAL A 530 13.04 33.31 12.05
N ALA A 531 11.93 34.05 12.04
CA ALA A 531 10.57 33.49 12.07
C ALA A 531 9.65 33.99 10.95
N GLN A 532 8.70 33.16 10.52
CA GLN A 532 7.65 33.58 9.58
C GLN A 532 6.67 34.56 10.23
N SER A 533 6.13 35.51 9.43
CA SER A 533 5.04 36.39 9.84
C SER A 533 3.66 35.86 9.40
N ASP A 534 2.71 35.88 10.32
CA ASP A 534 1.27 35.74 10.07
C ASP A 534 0.57 37.06 9.72
N GLU A 535 1.31 38.15 9.50
CA GLU A 535 0.72 39.35 8.90
C GLU A 535 0.49 39.13 7.40
N TYR A 536 -0.79 39.11 7.02
CA TYR A 536 -1.25 38.87 5.65
C TYR A 536 -1.36 40.15 4.82
N ASN A 537 -1.40 41.32 5.47
CA ASN A 537 -1.48 42.61 4.80
C ASN A 537 -0.22 42.86 3.94
N VAL A 538 -0.40 43.35 2.72
CA VAL A 538 0.67 43.55 1.73
C VAL A 538 1.55 44.76 2.07
N LYS A 539 1.01 45.72 2.83
CA LYS A 539 1.69 46.95 3.28
C LYS A 539 1.82 47.00 4.80
N GLY A 540 2.71 47.88 5.28
CA GLY A 540 2.96 48.07 6.72
C GLY A 540 3.85 47.00 7.36
N PRO A 541 4.09 47.09 8.68
CA PRO A 541 5.02 46.22 9.42
C PRO A 541 4.63 44.74 9.38
N ILE A 542 5.61 43.85 9.55
CA ILE A 542 5.41 42.39 9.68
C ILE A 542 5.58 41.88 11.11
N ASN A 543 6.15 42.69 12.00
CA ASN A 543 6.36 42.40 13.43
C ASN A 543 5.16 42.81 14.33
N LEU A 544 3.96 42.97 13.77
CA LEU A 544 2.77 43.44 14.50
C LEU A 544 2.32 42.48 15.63
N PRO A 545 1.55 42.97 16.63
CA PRO A 545 1.13 42.18 17.80
C PRO A 545 0.55 40.80 17.45
N ARG A 546 1.14 39.76 18.04
CA ARG A 546 0.80 38.33 17.84
C ARG A 546 0.81 37.87 16.37
N ARG A 547 1.72 38.43 15.55
CA ARG A 547 1.99 38.01 14.15
C ARG A 547 3.22 37.12 13.95
N LEU A 548 3.92 36.73 15.00
CA LEU A 548 4.98 35.70 14.87
C LEU A 548 4.30 34.34 14.65
N ASN A 549 4.70 33.58 13.63
CA ASN A 549 4.20 32.24 13.34
C ASN A 549 5.17 31.16 13.89
N SER A 550 4.71 30.26 14.76
CA SER A 550 5.58 29.20 15.33
C SER A 550 5.65 27.93 14.48
N GLY A 551 5.07 27.92 13.28
CA GLY A 551 5.12 26.82 12.32
C GLY A 551 6.30 26.89 11.35
N PHE A 552 7.05 27.99 11.28
CA PHE A 552 8.31 28.09 10.54
C PHE A 552 9.28 29.08 11.19
N TYR A 553 10.33 28.57 11.83
CA TYR A 553 11.41 29.41 12.35
C TYR A 553 12.76 28.68 12.42
N TYR A 554 13.84 29.47 12.36
CA TYR A 554 15.21 29.03 12.53
C TYR A 554 15.79 29.54 13.85
N ALA A 555 16.43 28.64 14.61
CA ALA A 555 17.04 28.90 15.91
C ALA A 555 18.49 28.42 15.93
N HIS A 556 19.40 29.30 16.36
CA HIS A 556 20.80 28.98 16.58
C HIS A 556 21.05 28.33 17.95
N SER A 557 22.00 27.40 17.99
CA SER A 557 22.48 26.74 19.22
C SER A 557 23.39 27.66 20.03
N ASP A 558 22.84 28.76 20.56
CA ASP A 558 23.55 29.75 21.37
C ASP A 558 22.84 30.06 22.70
N ILE A 559 23.56 30.70 23.62
CA ILE A 559 23.10 30.95 25.01
C ILE A 559 21.88 31.88 25.05
N SER A 560 21.80 32.88 24.17
CA SER A 560 20.67 33.82 24.13
C SER A 560 19.43 33.14 23.55
N THR A 561 19.57 32.46 22.41
CA THR A 561 18.47 31.73 21.76
C THR A 561 17.92 30.61 22.66
N ILE A 562 18.78 29.84 23.36
CA ILE A 562 18.35 28.81 24.30
C ILE A 562 17.56 29.42 25.45
N LYS A 563 18.09 30.44 26.16
CA LYS A 563 17.41 31.09 27.29
C LYS A 563 16.07 31.71 26.89
N ALA A 564 16.01 32.35 25.72
CA ALA A 564 14.80 32.98 25.22
C ALA A 564 13.70 31.93 24.90
N LEU A 565 14.07 30.81 24.28
CA LEU A 565 13.12 29.72 24.02
C LEU A 565 12.74 28.97 25.31
N GLU A 566 13.62 28.90 26.32
CA GLU A 566 13.25 28.46 27.67
C GLU A 566 12.20 29.37 28.32
N LYS A 567 12.31 30.70 28.17
CA LYS A 567 11.26 31.65 28.59
C LYS A 567 9.94 31.38 27.85
N VAL A 568 9.97 31.17 26.54
CA VAL A 568 8.77 30.82 25.73
C VAL A 568 8.14 29.52 26.22
N VAL A 569 8.92 28.46 26.46
CA VAL A 569 8.42 27.18 27.01
C VAL A 569 7.81 27.37 28.39
N LYS A 570 8.45 28.15 29.27
CA LYS A 570 7.94 28.46 30.61
C LYS A 570 6.63 29.23 30.57
N HIS A 571 6.54 30.29 29.76
CA HIS A 571 5.32 31.09 29.56
C HIS A 571 4.19 30.26 28.95
N ALA A 572 4.50 29.39 27.97
CA ALA A 572 3.52 28.49 27.38
C ALA A 572 3.05 27.44 28.40
N ALA A 573 3.94 26.91 29.26
CA ALA A 573 3.55 25.98 30.31
C ALA A 573 2.61 26.62 31.35
N SER A 574 2.85 27.88 31.74
CA SER A 574 2.04 28.61 32.73
C SER A 574 0.75 29.25 32.19
N SER A 575 0.44 29.14 30.88
CA SER A 575 -0.69 29.82 30.26
C SER A 575 -1.68 28.88 29.56
N ASN A 576 -2.96 29.29 29.55
CA ASN A 576 -4.05 28.65 28.78
C ASN A 576 -4.04 29.07 27.30
N LEU A 577 -2.90 29.54 26.80
CA LEU A 577 -2.69 29.91 25.40
C LEU A 577 -2.06 28.74 24.64
N SER A 578 -2.14 28.81 23.31
CA SER A 578 -1.24 28.02 22.46
C SER A 578 0.18 28.56 22.53
N GLU A 579 1.13 27.80 21.99
CA GLU A 579 2.55 28.17 21.91
C GLU A 579 2.79 29.50 21.17
N GLN A 580 2.10 29.75 20.05
CA GLN A 580 2.39 30.90 19.17
C GLN A 580 2.18 32.29 19.82
N PRO A 581 1.10 32.55 20.58
CA PRO A 581 1.02 33.74 21.43
C PRO A 581 2.20 33.86 22.41
N SER A 582 2.63 32.75 23.03
CA SER A 582 3.75 32.77 23.98
C SER A 582 5.08 33.13 23.32
N PHE A 583 5.32 32.73 22.06
CA PHE A 583 6.45 33.25 21.28
C PHE A 583 6.41 34.76 21.15
N TYR A 584 5.28 35.31 20.72
CA TYR A 584 5.19 36.75 20.49
C TYR A 584 5.30 37.54 21.79
N ASP A 585 4.47 37.20 22.78
CA ASP A 585 4.34 37.98 24.01
C ASP A 585 5.61 37.89 24.87
N THR A 586 6.39 36.80 24.77
CA THR A 586 7.71 36.69 25.42
C THR A 586 8.82 37.45 24.68
N LEU A 587 8.90 37.32 23.35
CA LEU A 587 10.08 37.79 22.58
C LEU A 587 9.91 39.20 22.00
N CYS A 588 8.68 39.58 21.65
CA CYS A 588 8.32 40.93 21.21
C CYS A 588 7.65 41.75 22.32
N GLY A 589 7.41 41.17 23.49
CA GLY A 589 6.71 41.78 24.61
C GLY A 589 5.19 41.88 24.38
N GLU A 590 4.43 41.97 25.46
CA GLU A 590 2.99 42.20 25.38
C GLU A 590 2.67 43.50 24.61
N GLY A 591 1.67 43.45 23.72
CA GLY A 591 1.35 44.57 22.82
C GLY A 591 2.46 44.91 21.80
N GLY A 592 3.58 44.20 21.79
CA GLY A 592 4.74 44.51 20.96
C GLY A 592 5.67 45.57 21.55
N SER A 593 5.79 45.67 22.88
CA SER A 593 6.65 46.65 23.56
C SER A 593 8.12 46.61 23.14
N ASN A 594 8.61 45.44 22.73
CA ASN A 594 10.02 45.19 22.41
C ASN A 594 10.28 45.18 20.88
N ARG A 595 9.34 45.70 20.08
CA ARG A 595 9.48 45.81 18.62
C ARG A 595 10.53 46.85 18.24
N VAL A 596 11.39 46.49 17.28
CA VAL A 596 12.38 47.39 16.68
C VAL A 596 12.08 47.51 15.20
N GLY A 597 11.78 48.72 14.73
CA GLY A 597 11.39 48.96 13.34
C GLY A 597 10.16 48.18 12.89
N ASN A 598 10.14 47.77 11.62
CA ASN A 598 8.98 47.17 10.96
C ASN A 598 9.00 45.63 10.91
N ASP A 599 10.15 45.03 11.22
CA ASP A 599 10.50 43.64 10.92
C ASP A 599 11.27 42.92 12.05
N ARG A 600 11.57 43.60 13.16
CA ARG A 600 12.34 43.02 14.27
C ARG A 600 11.69 43.18 15.64
N CYS A 601 12.15 42.37 16.59
CA CYS A 601 12.00 42.59 18.03
C CYS A 601 13.35 42.32 18.71
N LEU A 602 13.61 42.93 19.87
CA LEU A 602 14.81 42.70 20.67
C LEU A 602 14.40 42.32 22.10
N GLU A 603 14.63 41.08 22.49
CA GLU A 603 14.27 40.58 23.82
C GLU A 603 15.31 41.07 24.86
N PRO A 604 14.92 41.84 25.89
CA PRO A 604 15.86 42.64 26.68
C PRO A 604 16.66 41.87 27.75
N GLU A 605 16.22 40.67 28.17
CA GLU A 605 16.95 39.88 29.18
C GLU A 605 18.02 38.97 28.56
N THR A 606 17.82 38.56 27.31
CA THR A 606 18.70 37.64 26.58
C THR A 606 19.48 38.31 25.45
N ASN A 607 19.09 39.52 25.04
CA ASN A 607 19.53 40.21 23.82
C ASN A 607 19.25 39.42 22.52
N LEU A 608 18.31 38.47 22.54
CA LEU A 608 17.88 37.77 21.33
C LEU A 608 17.15 38.74 20.39
N THR A 609 17.65 38.88 19.15
CA THR A 609 16.89 39.56 18.09
C THR A 609 15.94 38.56 17.42
N VAL A 610 14.65 38.88 17.35
CA VAL A 610 13.73 38.18 16.44
C VAL A 610 13.71 38.92 15.11
N GLN A 611 14.11 38.27 14.02
CA GLN A 611 13.97 38.76 12.66
C GLN A 611 12.76 38.11 12.01
N PHE A 612 11.78 38.91 11.59
CA PHE A 612 10.65 38.42 10.82
C PHE A 612 11.05 38.27 9.34
N LEU A 613 10.69 37.15 8.74
CA LEU A 613 10.97 36.83 7.34
C LEU A 613 10.10 37.65 6.39
N ASN A 614 10.68 38.04 5.25
CA ASN A 614 9.96 38.75 4.19
C ASN A 614 8.76 37.93 3.68
N ARG A 615 7.55 38.50 3.79
CA ARG A 615 6.27 37.85 3.46
C ARG A 615 6.07 37.51 1.96
N ASP A 616 6.80 38.13 1.04
CA ASP A 616 6.83 37.71 -0.37
C ASP A 616 7.70 36.46 -0.58
N LEU A 617 8.76 36.29 0.22
CA LEU A 617 9.65 35.12 0.15
C LEU A 617 9.14 33.94 1.00
N PHE A 618 8.48 34.23 2.12
CA PHE A 618 7.94 33.25 3.06
C PHE A 618 6.46 33.52 3.37
N PRO A 619 5.56 33.47 2.37
CA PRO A 619 4.14 33.78 2.54
C PRO A 619 3.39 32.81 3.47
N ASN A 620 2.58 33.39 4.36
CA ASN A 620 1.54 32.67 5.10
C ASN A 620 0.31 32.39 4.20
N GLY A 621 -0.58 31.53 4.67
CA GLY A 621 -1.71 30.99 3.90
C GLY A 621 -2.89 31.94 3.66
N ALA A 622 -2.78 33.21 4.05
CA ALA A 622 -3.69 34.31 3.67
C ALA A 622 -2.99 35.41 2.86
N TYR A 623 -1.66 35.37 2.71
CA TYR A 623 -0.91 36.42 2.05
C TYR A 623 -1.18 36.46 0.54
N GLY A 624 -1.57 37.65 0.05
CA GLY A 624 -1.66 37.97 -1.38
C GLY A 624 -2.65 37.15 -2.22
N GLY A 625 -3.55 36.36 -1.61
CA GLY A 625 -4.47 35.46 -2.33
C GLY A 625 -3.78 34.30 -3.08
N LEU A 626 -2.57 33.93 -2.66
CA LEU A 626 -1.72 32.99 -3.40
C LEU A 626 -2.33 31.58 -3.54
N TRP A 627 -3.16 31.14 -2.59
CA TRP A 627 -3.81 29.83 -2.66
C TRP A 627 -5.03 29.78 -3.61
N GLU A 628 -5.58 30.95 -3.95
CA GLU A 628 -6.73 31.15 -4.82
C GLU A 628 -6.31 31.30 -6.29
N GLU A 629 -5.01 31.40 -6.56
CA GLU A 629 -4.44 31.56 -7.90
C GLU A 629 -4.62 30.36 -8.82
N LYS A 630 -4.75 30.63 -10.12
CA LYS A 630 -4.96 29.58 -11.14
C LYS A 630 -3.76 28.63 -11.28
N ASN A 631 -2.58 29.10 -10.92
CA ASN A 631 -1.34 28.33 -10.91
C ASN A 631 -0.46 28.82 -9.75
N VAL A 632 -0.82 28.40 -8.53
CA VAL A 632 -0.14 28.74 -7.27
C VAL A 632 1.38 28.59 -7.38
N THR A 633 1.86 27.52 -8.01
CA THR A 633 3.29 27.27 -8.24
C THR A 633 3.95 28.39 -9.05
N ALA A 634 3.34 28.83 -10.16
CA ALA A 634 3.89 29.92 -10.96
C ALA A 634 3.85 31.26 -10.21
N SER A 635 2.75 31.58 -9.53
CA SER A 635 2.59 32.83 -8.78
C SER A 635 3.55 32.95 -7.59
N CYS A 636 3.84 31.84 -6.92
CA CYS A 636 4.87 31.78 -5.88
C CYS A 636 6.29 31.89 -6.47
N LEU A 637 6.59 31.16 -7.55
CA LEU A 637 7.92 31.22 -8.17
C LEU A 637 8.22 32.61 -8.77
N SER A 638 7.24 33.34 -9.32
CA SER A 638 7.43 34.70 -9.81
C SER A 638 7.69 35.73 -8.71
N LYS A 639 7.15 35.51 -7.50
CA LYS A 639 7.52 36.27 -6.29
C LYS A 639 8.86 35.83 -5.68
N GLY A 640 9.46 34.77 -6.22
CA GLY A 640 10.71 34.20 -5.71
C GLY A 640 10.55 33.38 -4.43
N CYS A 641 9.33 32.98 -4.04
CA CYS A 641 9.05 32.29 -2.77
C CYS A 641 9.98 31.10 -2.51
N TYR A 642 10.36 30.93 -1.24
CA TYR A 642 11.02 29.73 -0.72
C TYR A 642 10.00 28.72 -0.24
N ILE A 643 8.90 29.16 0.39
CA ILE A 643 7.82 28.34 0.92
C ILE A 643 6.43 28.93 0.61
N LEU A 644 5.36 28.17 0.89
CA LEU A 644 4.01 28.69 1.13
C LEU A 644 3.35 27.84 2.24
N HIS A 645 2.88 28.50 3.30
CA HIS A 645 2.25 27.84 4.45
C HIS A 645 0.75 27.58 4.17
N ASN A 646 0.27 26.36 4.45
CA ASN A 646 -1.15 26.00 4.36
C ASN A 646 -1.96 26.36 5.63
N ASN A 647 -1.54 27.37 6.40
CA ASN A 647 -2.33 27.92 7.52
C ASN A 647 -3.44 28.89 7.02
N TRP A 648 -4.11 29.60 7.93
CA TRP A 648 -5.31 30.41 7.64
C TRP A 648 -6.50 29.65 7.04
N ILE A 649 -6.56 28.31 7.19
CA ILE A 649 -7.71 27.49 6.82
C ILE A 649 -8.04 26.48 7.94
N ASN A 650 -9.32 26.36 8.29
CA ASN A 650 -9.79 25.50 9.38
C ASN A 650 -10.26 24.12 8.86
N GLY A 651 -9.78 23.06 9.52
CA GLY A 651 -10.11 21.66 9.28
C GLY A 651 -9.11 20.94 8.37
N ARG A 652 -8.49 19.87 8.90
CA ARG A 652 -7.51 19.00 8.21
C ARG A 652 -7.92 18.60 6.78
N ARG A 653 -9.18 18.20 6.57
CA ARG A 653 -9.69 17.86 5.23
C ARG A 653 -9.58 19.02 4.24
N LYS A 654 -9.87 20.26 4.68
CA LYS A 654 -9.75 21.46 3.83
C LYS A 654 -8.29 21.81 3.54
N LYS A 655 -7.38 21.66 4.51
CA LYS A 655 -5.92 21.78 4.27
C LYS A 655 -5.47 20.80 3.18
N LEU A 656 -5.86 19.52 3.29
CA LEU A 656 -5.53 18.48 2.31
C LEU A 656 -6.09 18.80 0.93
N GLU A 657 -7.37 19.14 0.85
CA GLU A 657 -8.04 19.50 -0.40
C GLU A 657 -7.41 20.73 -1.05
N ARG A 658 -7.09 21.79 -0.29
CA ARG A 658 -6.43 22.99 -0.84
C ARG A 658 -5.06 22.67 -1.44
N GLN A 659 -4.27 21.85 -0.75
CA GLN A 659 -2.91 21.47 -1.17
C GLN A 659 -2.88 20.50 -2.36
N VAL A 660 -3.78 19.52 -2.39
CA VAL A 660 -3.91 18.57 -3.52
C VAL A 660 -4.53 19.24 -4.75
N LEU A 661 -5.49 20.17 -4.58
CA LEU A 661 -6.14 20.85 -5.70
C LEU A 661 -5.29 21.94 -6.34
N SER A 662 -4.39 22.59 -5.60
CA SER A 662 -3.42 23.56 -6.14
C SER A 662 -2.23 22.90 -6.86
N GLY A 663 -2.02 21.60 -6.68
CA GLY A 663 -0.88 20.86 -7.23
C GLY A 663 0.39 20.93 -6.36
N LEU A 664 0.31 21.47 -5.14
CA LEU A 664 1.43 21.55 -4.19
C LEU A 664 1.57 20.26 -3.36
N TRP A 665 1.61 19.12 -4.06
CA TRP A 665 1.57 17.79 -3.49
C TRP A 665 2.53 16.85 -4.26
N ASP A 666 3.32 16.06 -3.55
CA ASP A 666 4.46 15.29 -4.10
C ASP A 666 4.41 13.78 -3.76
N TYR A 667 3.30 13.27 -3.17
CA TYR A 667 3.16 11.87 -2.70
C TYR A 667 1.91 11.17 -3.25
N ASP A 668 2.05 10.02 -3.93
CA ASP A 668 0.91 9.20 -4.35
C ASP A 668 0.51 8.24 -3.22
N THR A 669 -0.62 8.55 -2.55
CA THR A 669 -1.16 7.76 -1.44
C THR A 669 -1.69 6.39 -1.88
N SER A 670 -1.92 6.17 -3.18
CA SER A 670 -2.43 4.91 -3.73
C SER A 670 -1.33 3.90 -4.03
N THR A 671 -0.15 4.37 -4.48
CA THR A 671 1.05 3.52 -4.62
C THR A 671 1.99 3.57 -3.42
N ARG A 672 1.78 4.52 -2.49
CA ARG A 672 2.66 4.81 -1.34
C ARG A 672 4.08 5.22 -1.76
N MET A 673 4.18 6.04 -2.80
CA MET A 673 5.47 6.48 -3.38
C MET A 673 5.52 8.00 -3.53
N CYS A 674 6.72 8.57 -3.56
CA CYS A 674 6.91 9.93 -4.06
C CYS A 674 6.56 10.01 -5.56
N MET A 675 6.03 11.13 -6.03
CA MET A 675 5.55 11.30 -7.40
C MET A 675 6.69 11.54 -8.41
N GLN A 676 7.36 10.44 -8.76
CA GLN A 676 8.44 10.39 -9.73
C GLN A 676 8.00 10.83 -11.14
N ASN A 677 8.91 11.40 -11.93
CA ASN A 677 8.59 11.93 -13.26
C ASN A 677 8.27 10.82 -14.29
N TRP A 678 8.91 9.65 -14.21
CA TRP A 678 8.67 8.53 -15.12
C TRP A 678 7.25 7.93 -15.00
N LEU A 679 6.59 8.07 -13.84
CA LEU A 679 5.17 7.69 -13.66
C LEU A 679 4.23 8.50 -14.58
N LYS A 680 4.60 9.74 -14.93
CA LYS A 680 3.79 10.63 -15.78
C LYS A 680 3.78 10.14 -17.24
N MET A 681 4.91 9.62 -17.72
CA MET A 681 5.06 9.17 -19.12
C MET A 681 4.18 7.97 -19.46
N LYS A 682 4.02 7.00 -18.55
CA LYS A 682 3.17 5.82 -18.81
C LYS A 682 1.67 6.19 -18.94
N ARG A 683 1.21 7.23 -18.23
CA ARG A 683 -0.17 7.77 -18.36
C ARG A 683 -0.45 8.46 -19.70
N THR A 684 0.57 8.91 -20.44
CA THR A 684 0.40 9.49 -21.79
C THR A 684 0.42 8.45 -22.92
N GLN A 685 0.74 7.18 -22.63
CA GLN A 685 0.95 6.16 -23.66
C GLN A 685 -0.14 5.07 -23.68
N GLY A 686 -0.79 4.80 -22.56
CA GLY A 686 -1.95 3.90 -22.49
C GLY A 686 -3.28 4.64 -22.56
N TYR A 687 -3.82 4.84 -23.77
CA TYR A 687 -5.27 4.85 -24.12
C TYR A 687 -5.48 5.27 -25.59
N VAL A 688 -5.08 4.41 -26.54
CA VAL A 688 -5.64 4.43 -27.90
C VAL A 688 -6.58 3.24 -28.00
N ILE A 689 -7.85 3.46 -27.66
CA ILE A 689 -8.91 2.48 -27.90
C ILE A 689 -9.30 2.58 -29.37
N SER A 690 -9.28 1.46 -30.09
CA SER A 690 -9.72 1.36 -31.48
C SER A 690 -11.18 1.77 -31.65
N GLU A 691 -11.53 2.31 -32.81
CA GLU A 691 -12.84 2.95 -33.04
C GLU A 691 -14.03 1.97 -32.81
N PRO A 692 -14.97 2.29 -31.90
CA PRO A 692 -16.21 1.55 -31.78
C PRO A 692 -17.18 1.94 -32.90
N LEU A 693 -17.91 0.96 -33.44
CA LEU A 693 -18.78 1.10 -34.60
C LEU A 693 -19.82 2.25 -34.47
N ASN A 694 -20.08 2.90 -35.60
CA ASN A 694 -21.05 4.00 -35.74
C ASN A 694 -22.50 3.53 -35.47
N PHE A 695 -22.98 3.70 -34.23
CA PHE A 695 -24.40 3.73 -33.90
C PHE A 695 -24.88 5.18 -33.70
N SER A 696 -26.06 5.49 -34.26
CA SER A 696 -26.54 6.88 -34.44
C SER A 696 -26.58 7.71 -33.16
N SER A 697 -25.59 8.59 -33.00
CA SER A 697 -25.29 9.30 -31.76
C SER A 697 -26.38 10.29 -31.32
N LYS A 698 -27.17 10.84 -32.25
CA LYS A 698 -28.18 11.88 -31.98
C LYS A 698 -29.29 11.40 -31.05
N ALA A 699 -29.78 10.17 -31.21
CA ALA A 699 -30.87 9.64 -30.38
C ALA A 699 -30.43 9.44 -28.92
N CYS A 700 -29.26 8.82 -28.71
CA CYS A 700 -28.74 8.54 -27.37
C CYS A 700 -28.41 9.83 -26.59
N ILE A 701 -27.82 10.82 -27.26
CA ILE A 701 -27.58 12.16 -26.68
C ILE A 701 -28.89 12.84 -26.25
N HIS A 702 -29.96 12.70 -27.04
CA HIS A 702 -31.24 13.31 -26.71
C HIS A 702 -31.92 12.63 -25.51
N LEU A 703 -31.87 11.30 -25.39
CA LEU A 703 -32.35 10.58 -24.20
C LEU A 703 -31.56 10.98 -22.95
N LEU A 704 -30.23 11.01 -23.02
CA LEU A 704 -29.38 11.41 -21.89
C LEU A 704 -29.65 12.85 -21.42
N SER A 705 -29.88 13.78 -22.35
CA SER A 705 -30.26 15.16 -22.01
C SER A 705 -31.59 15.25 -21.25
N VAL A 706 -32.55 14.37 -21.55
CA VAL A 706 -33.84 14.30 -20.86
C VAL A 706 -33.68 13.67 -19.47
N CYS A 707 -32.97 12.53 -19.37
CA CYS A 707 -32.75 11.84 -18.09
C CYS A 707 -32.00 12.69 -17.06
N VAL A 708 -30.96 13.44 -17.47
CA VAL A 708 -30.23 14.35 -16.58
C VAL A 708 -31.13 15.50 -16.09
N LYS A 709 -31.87 16.16 -16.99
CA LYS A 709 -32.80 17.24 -16.62
C LYS A 709 -33.96 16.77 -15.73
N ALA A 710 -34.38 15.52 -15.85
CA ALA A 710 -35.35 14.91 -14.94
C ALA A 710 -34.73 14.70 -13.53
N ALA A 711 -33.52 14.15 -13.44
CA ALA A 711 -32.83 13.92 -12.17
C ALA A 711 -32.52 15.23 -11.41
N GLU A 712 -32.07 16.28 -12.12
CA GLU A 712 -31.82 17.61 -11.55
C GLU A 712 -33.09 18.24 -10.94
N ARG A 713 -34.26 18.03 -11.54
CA ARG A 713 -35.55 18.54 -11.03
C ARG A 713 -36.03 17.82 -9.77
N VAL A 714 -35.71 16.53 -9.62
CA VAL A 714 -36.03 15.73 -8.43
C VAL A 714 -35.09 16.04 -7.26
N SER A 715 -33.90 16.57 -7.52
CA SER A 715 -32.81 16.69 -6.54
C SER A 715 -32.66 18.08 -5.89
N ARG A 716 -33.60 19.02 -6.11
CA ARG A 716 -33.53 20.37 -5.50
C ARG A 716 -34.00 20.33 -4.03
N PRO A 717 -33.19 20.77 -3.05
CA PRO A 717 -33.63 20.92 -1.67
C PRO A 717 -34.55 22.14 -1.53
N GLY A 718 -35.73 21.96 -0.93
CA GLY A 718 -36.70 23.06 -0.73
C GLY A 718 -38.18 22.64 -0.64
N ILE A 719 -38.52 21.36 -0.86
CA ILE A 719 -39.89 20.85 -0.65
C ILE A 719 -39.92 20.10 0.69
N ASN A 720 -40.48 20.76 1.71
CA ASN A 720 -40.77 20.12 2.99
C ASN A 720 -41.97 19.17 2.90
N GLU A 721 -42.07 18.32 3.91
CA GLU A 721 -43.08 17.28 4.16
C GLU A 721 -44.37 17.29 3.31
N LEU A 722 -44.44 16.39 2.33
CA LEU A 722 -45.69 15.85 1.83
C LEU A 722 -45.67 14.32 1.91
N GLN A 723 -46.69 13.74 2.55
CA GLN A 723 -46.75 12.32 2.87
C GLN A 723 -46.92 11.44 1.62
N TYR A 724 -45.84 10.80 1.15
CA TYR A 724 -45.94 9.71 0.17
C TYR A 724 -45.70 8.35 0.82
N LYS A 725 -46.79 7.66 1.18
CA LYS A 725 -46.79 6.22 1.51
C LYS A 725 -46.60 5.40 0.22
N GLY A 726 -45.37 5.31 -0.28
CA GLY A 726 -45.04 4.57 -1.51
C GLY A 726 -43.71 3.82 -1.42
N ASN A 727 -43.73 2.52 -1.69
CA ASN A 727 -42.55 1.67 -1.71
C ASN A 727 -41.74 1.85 -3.02
N TYR A 728 -40.89 2.88 -3.13
CA TYR A 728 -39.81 2.88 -4.13
C TYR A 728 -38.59 3.72 -3.68
N LYS A 729 -37.40 3.12 -3.77
CA LYS A 729 -36.11 3.82 -3.89
C LYS A 729 -35.31 3.11 -5.00
N PRO A 730 -34.91 3.79 -6.08
CA PRO A 730 -34.03 3.19 -7.09
C PRO A 730 -32.62 2.99 -6.51
N GLY A 731 -31.93 1.93 -6.96
CA GLY A 731 -30.59 1.60 -6.48
C GLY A 731 -29.52 2.55 -7.01
N SER A 732 -28.79 3.23 -6.13
CA SER A 732 -27.74 4.20 -6.49
C SER A 732 -26.65 3.64 -7.38
N PHE A 733 -26.29 2.36 -7.18
CA PHE A 733 -25.23 1.64 -7.88
C PHE A 733 -25.35 1.72 -9.42
N TRP A 734 -26.55 1.47 -9.95
CA TRP A 734 -26.78 1.47 -11.41
C TRP A 734 -26.72 2.88 -12.02
N LEU A 735 -27.13 3.90 -11.25
CA LEU A 735 -27.02 5.30 -11.68
C LEU A 735 -25.56 5.76 -11.72
N GLN A 736 -24.72 5.26 -10.80
CA GLN A 736 -23.29 5.54 -10.76
C GLN A 736 -22.53 4.85 -11.91
N GLU A 737 -22.79 3.57 -12.21
CA GLU A 737 -22.24 2.89 -13.40
C GLU A 737 -22.64 3.58 -14.71
N MET A 738 -23.93 3.93 -14.87
CA MET A 738 -24.40 4.69 -16.04
C MET A 738 -23.64 6.01 -16.21
N LEU A 739 -23.47 6.78 -15.12
CA LEU A 739 -22.75 8.05 -15.18
C LEU A 739 -21.28 7.88 -15.59
N MET A 740 -20.58 6.88 -15.04
CA MET A 740 -19.17 6.62 -15.39
C MET A 740 -19.00 6.23 -16.88
N ARG A 741 -19.85 5.35 -17.41
CA ARG A 741 -19.81 4.97 -18.84
C ARG A 741 -20.21 6.11 -19.77
N CYS A 742 -21.20 6.92 -19.39
CA CYS A 742 -21.57 8.11 -20.17
C CYS A 742 -20.45 9.16 -20.20
N VAL A 743 -19.70 9.30 -19.10
CA VAL A 743 -18.53 10.21 -19.02
C VAL A 743 -17.42 9.79 -19.98
N GLN A 744 -17.16 8.49 -20.13
CA GLN A 744 -16.17 7.99 -21.11
C GLN A 744 -16.56 8.33 -22.55
N LEU A 745 -17.85 8.18 -22.91
CA LEU A 745 -18.38 8.55 -24.24
C LEU A 745 -18.36 10.07 -24.51
N PHE A 746 -18.37 10.91 -23.48
CA PHE A 746 -18.41 12.38 -23.61
C PHE A 746 -17.05 13.04 -23.81
N TRP A 747 -15.93 12.29 -23.78
CA TRP A 747 -14.59 12.88 -23.74
C TRP A 747 -14.25 13.76 -24.96
N ASN A 748 -14.78 13.48 -26.15
CA ASN A 748 -14.42 14.18 -27.39
C ASN A 748 -15.13 15.52 -27.67
N ASN A 749 -15.95 16.06 -26.75
CA ASN A 749 -16.65 17.33 -26.97
C ASN A 749 -15.87 18.57 -26.42
N ARG A 750 -15.98 19.71 -27.13
CA ARG A 750 -15.15 20.93 -26.93
C ARG A 750 -15.62 21.90 -25.82
N ASP A 751 -16.70 21.60 -25.09
CA ASP A 751 -17.22 22.49 -24.03
C ASP A 751 -16.39 22.42 -22.72
N SER A 752 -15.68 23.51 -22.42
CA SER A 752 -14.77 23.61 -21.27
C SER A 752 -15.46 23.78 -19.91
N ARG A 753 -16.78 24.07 -19.85
CA ARG A 753 -17.48 24.29 -18.57
C ARG A 753 -17.93 22.95 -17.97
N ARG A 754 -18.63 22.14 -18.77
CA ARG A 754 -19.14 20.82 -18.34
C ARG A 754 -18.04 19.82 -18.00
N ARG A 755 -16.90 19.82 -18.71
CA ARG A 755 -15.73 18.99 -18.36
C ARG A 755 -15.27 19.21 -16.90
N ARG A 756 -15.34 20.43 -16.37
CA ARG A 756 -14.90 20.75 -14.99
C ARG A 756 -15.88 20.28 -13.92
N GLU A 757 -17.18 20.29 -14.20
CA GLU A 757 -18.21 19.75 -13.30
C GLU A 757 -18.11 18.21 -13.23
N VAL A 758 -17.94 17.57 -14.39
CA VAL A 758 -17.67 16.13 -14.51
C VAL A 758 -16.39 15.73 -13.76
N GLN A 759 -15.26 16.42 -13.99
CA GLN A 759 -14.01 16.15 -13.25
C GLN A 759 -14.17 16.28 -11.73
N ARG A 760 -14.95 17.25 -11.25
CA ARG A 760 -15.21 17.44 -9.82
C ARG A 760 -16.04 16.27 -9.26
N ALA A 761 -17.07 15.83 -9.97
CA ALA A 761 -17.87 14.65 -9.60
C ALA A 761 -17.05 13.35 -9.60
N ILE A 762 -16.19 13.13 -10.61
CA ILE A 762 -15.27 11.98 -10.66
C ILE A 762 -14.36 11.99 -9.44
N ARG A 763 -13.73 13.11 -9.08
CA ARG A 763 -12.85 13.18 -7.90
C ARG A 763 -13.58 12.86 -6.59
N THR A 764 -14.85 13.26 -6.44
CA THR A 764 -15.66 12.90 -5.27
C THR A 764 -16.04 11.41 -5.26
N LEU A 765 -16.36 10.82 -6.43
CA LEU A 765 -16.65 9.39 -6.57
C LEU A 765 -15.41 8.52 -6.33
N GLU A 766 -14.25 8.92 -6.83
CA GLU A 766 -12.98 8.24 -6.62
C GLU A 766 -12.58 8.26 -5.13
N LEU A 767 -12.74 9.41 -4.46
CA LEU A 767 -12.51 9.55 -3.02
C LEU A 767 -13.45 8.65 -2.19
N SER A 768 -14.73 8.53 -2.60
CA SER A 768 -15.69 7.59 -2.00
C SER A 768 -15.25 6.13 -2.20
N ARG A 769 -14.81 5.77 -3.42
CA ARG A 769 -14.35 4.40 -3.75
C ARG A 769 -13.05 4.04 -3.03
N GLN A 770 -12.14 5.01 -2.86
CA GLN A 770 -10.93 4.87 -2.05
C GLN A 770 -11.26 4.59 -0.58
N LEU A 771 -12.15 5.39 0.02
CA LEU A 771 -12.60 5.21 1.42
C LEU A 771 -13.26 3.84 1.64
N GLU A 772 -14.07 3.34 0.69
CA GLU A 772 -14.71 2.03 0.77
C GLU A 772 -13.75 0.83 0.64
N ASN A 773 -12.60 1.00 -0.03
CA ASN A 773 -11.61 -0.05 -0.21
C ASN A 773 -10.59 -0.13 0.94
N ILE A 774 -10.46 0.93 1.74
CA ILE A 774 -9.52 1.01 2.89
C ILE A 774 -10.21 0.94 4.26
N SER A 775 -11.49 0.54 4.31
CA SER A 775 -12.27 0.45 5.56
C SER A 775 -13.06 -0.85 5.68
N VAL A 776 -13.27 -1.30 6.91
CA VAL A 776 -14.18 -2.40 7.24
C VAL A 776 -15.61 -1.88 7.06
N ARG A 777 -16.41 -2.54 6.20
CA ARG A 777 -17.79 -2.11 5.90
C ARG A 777 -18.81 -2.94 6.67
N ILE A 778 -19.39 -2.39 7.74
CA ILE A 778 -20.41 -3.04 8.56
C ILE A 778 -21.81 -2.59 8.11
N VAL A 779 -22.66 -3.51 7.63
CA VAL A 779 -23.97 -3.18 7.06
C VAL A 779 -25.11 -3.64 7.97
N HIS A 780 -25.96 -2.67 8.34
CA HIS A 780 -27.13 -2.87 9.20
C HIS A 780 -28.39 -3.15 8.37
N ALA A 781 -29.41 -3.70 9.04
CA ALA A 781 -30.77 -3.78 8.48
C ALA A 781 -31.24 -2.37 8.04
N GLY A 782 -31.77 -2.27 6.82
CA GLY A 782 -32.16 -0.98 6.21
C GLY A 782 -31.06 -0.31 5.38
N GLY A 783 -29.84 -0.85 5.33
CA GLY A 783 -28.77 -0.39 4.41
C GLY A 783 -27.88 0.73 4.96
N ARG A 784 -28.06 1.15 6.21
CA ARG A 784 -27.05 1.96 6.94
C ARG A 784 -25.74 1.19 6.99
N GLN A 785 -24.63 1.89 6.77
CA GLN A 785 -23.28 1.35 6.87
C GLN A 785 -22.49 2.08 7.95
N GLU A 786 -21.61 1.37 8.65
CA GLU A 786 -20.59 1.93 9.53
C GLU A 786 -19.21 1.51 9.01
N LEU A 787 -18.27 2.47 8.99
CA LEU A 787 -16.95 2.33 8.36
C LEU A 787 -15.86 2.45 9.41
N TYR A 788 -14.98 1.46 9.50
CA TYR A 788 -13.85 1.44 10.44
C TYR A 788 -12.53 1.42 9.66
N ARG A 789 -11.54 2.23 10.05
CA ARG A 789 -10.28 2.41 9.29
C ARG A 789 -9.23 1.32 9.54
N SER A 790 -9.34 0.60 10.65
CA SER A 790 -8.44 -0.47 11.09
C SER A 790 -9.19 -1.81 11.17
N ALA A 791 -8.45 -2.92 11.23
CA ALA A 791 -9.04 -4.19 11.62
C ALA A 791 -9.41 -4.19 13.11
N PHE A 792 -10.49 -4.87 13.48
CA PHE A 792 -10.95 -4.97 14.87
C PHE A 792 -11.77 -6.26 15.07
N PRO A 793 -11.75 -6.89 16.28
CA PRO A 793 -12.39 -8.18 16.49
C PRO A 793 -13.92 -8.06 16.53
N ALA A 794 -14.61 -9.09 16.05
CA ALA A 794 -16.06 -9.12 15.98
C ALA A 794 -16.75 -9.02 17.35
N SER A 795 -16.07 -9.43 18.44
CA SER A 795 -16.50 -9.23 19.82
C SER A 795 -16.94 -7.80 20.10
N GLN A 796 -16.19 -6.79 19.64
CA GLN A 796 -16.52 -5.38 19.84
C GLN A 796 -17.86 -4.98 19.17
N LEU A 797 -18.26 -5.61 18.06
CA LEU A 797 -19.59 -5.41 17.48
C LEU A 797 -20.69 -6.16 18.24
N ILE A 798 -20.38 -7.34 18.78
CA ILE A 798 -21.33 -8.16 19.55
C ILE A 798 -21.64 -7.48 20.90
N GLU A 799 -20.63 -6.90 21.53
CA GLU A 799 -20.74 -6.06 22.74
C GLU A 799 -21.47 -4.74 22.46
N LYS A 800 -21.09 -4.03 21.38
CA LYS A 800 -21.75 -2.77 20.95
C LYS A 800 -23.23 -2.97 20.55
N TYR A 801 -23.62 -4.19 20.13
CA TYR A 801 -24.98 -4.50 19.70
C TYR A 801 -25.49 -5.85 20.26
N PRO A 802 -25.85 -5.92 21.56
CA PRO A 802 -26.26 -7.16 22.20
C PRO A 802 -27.43 -7.87 21.51
N GLY A 803 -27.31 -9.19 21.34
CA GLY A 803 -28.32 -10.04 20.69
C GLY A 803 -28.26 -10.08 19.15
N MET A 804 -27.36 -9.30 18.54
CA MET A 804 -27.01 -9.38 17.13
C MET A 804 -25.86 -10.38 16.89
N CYS A 805 -25.68 -10.81 15.65
CA CYS A 805 -24.57 -11.62 15.18
C CYS A 805 -23.88 -10.90 14.01
N VAL A 806 -22.57 -11.03 13.92
CA VAL A 806 -21.79 -10.59 12.75
C VAL A 806 -21.72 -11.74 11.74
N ALA A 807 -21.81 -11.43 10.45
CA ALA A 807 -21.90 -12.42 9.39
C ALA A 807 -21.23 -11.96 8.08
N HIS A 808 -20.62 -12.91 7.37
CA HIS A 808 -20.11 -12.72 6.01
C HIS A 808 -21.27 -12.56 5.00
N PRO A 809 -21.07 -11.89 3.85
CA PRO A 809 -22.14 -11.63 2.86
C PRO A 809 -22.82 -12.90 2.33
N SER A 810 -22.13 -14.03 2.40
CA SER A 810 -22.61 -15.37 2.06
C SER A 810 -23.72 -15.91 2.97
N ILE A 811 -24.05 -15.27 4.10
CA ILE A 811 -25.07 -15.73 5.07
C ILE A 811 -26.46 -15.96 4.45
N PHE A 812 -26.80 -15.24 3.37
CA PHE A 812 -28.06 -15.44 2.63
C PHE A 812 -28.07 -16.67 1.71
N ARG A 813 -26.89 -17.27 1.46
CA ARG A 813 -26.70 -18.53 0.73
C ARG A 813 -26.34 -19.69 1.66
N LYS A 814 -25.30 -19.53 2.48
CA LYS A 814 -24.75 -20.53 3.43
C LYS A 814 -24.89 -20.04 4.89
N PRO A 815 -26.08 -20.12 5.53
CA PRO A 815 -26.32 -19.53 6.84
C PRO A 815 -25.65 -20.25 8.01
N TYR A 816 -25.03 -21.41 7.78
CA TYR A 816 -24.29 -22.18 8.78
C TYR A 816 -22.82 -21.76 8.84
N GLU A 817 -22.15 -21.68 7.69
CA GLU A 817 -20.71 -21.35 7.56
C GLU A 817 -20.40 -19.85 7.65
N SER A 818 -21.38 -18.98 7.38
CA SER A 818 -21.11 -17.54 7.20
C SER A 818 -21.28 -16.68 8.46
N LEU A 819 -21.24 -17.29 9.65
CA LEU A 819 -21.22 -16.56 10.92
C LEU A 819 -19.78 -16.29 11.34
N VAL A 820 -19.53 -15.07 11.78
CA VAL A 820 -18.20 -14.63 12.22
C VAL A 820 -18.05 -14.94 13.72
N PRO A 821 -17.03 -15.73 14.15
CA PRO A 821 -16.70 -15.93 15.56
C PRO A 821 -16.36 -14.61 16.25
N ALA A 822 -16.48 -14.52 17.58
CA ALA A 822 -16.20 -13.27 18.30
C ALA A 822 -14.71 -12.86 18.21
N GLU A 823 -13.85 -13.85 17.98
CA GLU A 823 -12.39 -13.77 17.90
C GLU A 823 -11.89 -13.40 16.50
N GLU A 824 -12.72 -13.48 15.46
CA GLU A 824 -12.34 -13.16 14.08
C GLU A 824 -12.18 -11.63 13.90
N GLN A 825 -11.04 -11.23 13.31
CA GLN A 825 -10.74 -9.84 12.97
C GLN A 825 -11.52 -9.41 11.73
N LEU A 826 -12.27 -8.32 11.84
CA LEU A 826 -13.02 -7.73 10.74
C LEU A 826 -12.08 -6.86 9.90
N LEU A 827 -11.76 -7.29 8.67
CA LEU A 827 -10.65 -6.73 7.89
C LEU A 827 -11.07 -5.55 6.98
N PRO A 828 -10.21 -4.53 6.78
CA PRO A 828 -10.44 -3.46 5.82
C PRO A 828 -10.67 -3.96 4.39
N GLY A 829 -11.49 -3.23 3.63
CA GLY A 829 -11.93 -3.58 2.27
C GLY A 829 -13.00 -4.68 2.24
N LYS A 830 -13.03 -5.60 3.22
CA LYS A 830 -14.09 -6.60 3.38
C LYS A 830 -15.41 -5.94 3.85
N LYS A 831 -16.49 -6.68 3.70
CA LYS A 831 -17.86 -6.25 4.00
C LYS A 831 -18.55 -7.32 4.86
N TYR A 832 -19.13 -6.89 5.96
CA TYR A 832 -19.82 -7.73 6.94
C TYR A 832 -21.24 -7.22 7.16
N TYR A 833 -22.14 -8.10 7.58
CA TYR A 833 -23.51 -7.78 7.97
C TYR A 833 -23.70 -7.96 9.46
N ILE A 834 -24.43 -7.04 10.09
CA ILE A 834 -24.88 -7.20 11.47
C ILE A 834 -26.39 -7.48 11.49
N ILE A 835 -26.75 -8.67 11.97
CA ILE A 835 -28.10 -9.24 11.83
C ILE A 835 -28.60 -9.82 13.15
N PRO A 836 -29.91 -9.75 13.45
CA PRO A 836 -30.44 -10.36 14.67
C PRO A 836 -30.21 -11.88 14.69
N SER A 837 -29.86 -12.43 15.85
CA SER A 837 -29.79 -13.88 16.09
C SER A 837 -31.06 -14.63 15.66
N THR A 838 -32.24 -14.04 15.90
CA THR A 838 -33.54 -14.58 15.45
C THR A 838 -33.76 -14.51 13.93
N THR A 839 -32.91 -13.81 13.17
CA THR A 839 -32.87 -13.83 11.70
C THR A 839 -31.94 -14.93 11.21
N VAL A 840 -30.78 -15.10 11.84
CA VAL A 840 -29.86 -16.23 11.60
C VAL A 840 -30.60 -17.57 11.73
N GLN A 841 -31.34 -17.77 12.82
CA GLN A 841 -32.14 -18.99 13.04
C GLN A 841 -33.16 -19.24 11.91
N LYS A 842 -33.83 -18.19 11.40
CA LYS A 842 -34.79 -18.30 10.28
C LYS A 842 -34.11 -18.62 8.96
N LEU A 843 -32.90 -18.11 8.72
CA LEU A 843 -32.12 -18.45 7.53
C LEU A 843 -31.64 -19.91 7.59
N LYS A 844 -31.07 -20.35 8.72
CA LYS A 844 -30.69 -21.76 8.96
C LYS A 844 -31.86 -22.72 8.75
N HIS A 845 -33.02 -22.44 9.36
CA HIS A 845 -34.23 -23.25 9.21
C HIS A 845 -34.74 -23.32 7.76
N ARG A 846 -34.78 -22.18 7.04
CA ARG A 846 -35.15 -22.17 5.61
C ARG A 846 -34.19 -22.95 4.72
N HIS A 847 -32.89 -22.90 5.00
CA HIS A 847 -31.87 -23.65 4.27
C HIS A 847 -32.02 -25.17 4.52
N SER A 848 -32.29 -25.58 5.75
CA SER A 848 -32.58 -26.98 6.10
C SER A 848 -33.83 -27.51 5.39
N ILE A 849 -34.88 -26.69 5.26
CA ILE A 849 -36.08 -27.05 4.49
C ILE A 849 -35.77 -27.21 2.99
N LYS A 850 -34.93 -26.33 2.41
CA LYS A 850 -34.53 -26.43 1.00
C LYS A 850 -33.76 -27.71 0.70
N GLY A 851 -32.74 -28.03 1.50
CA GLY A 851 -31.97 -29.27 1.35
C GLY A 851 -32.82 -30.54 1.48
N LYS A 852 -33.87 -30.53 2.31
CA LYS A 852 -34.83 -31.64 2.41
C LYS A 852 -35.83 -31.74 1.24
N ALA A 853 -36.00 -30.68 0.45
CA ALA A 853 -36.81 -30.75 -0.77
C ALA A 853 -35.99 -31.26 -1.97
N GLU A 854 -34.69 -30.97 -2.00
CA GLU A 854 -33.78 -31.38 -3.07
C GLU A 854 -33.28 -32.83 -2.88
N GLY A 855 -33.10 -33.30 -1.63
CA GLY A 855 -32.66 -34.67 -1.31
C GLY A 855 -33.73 -35.77 -1.33
N ASN A 856 -34.92 -35.54 -1.92
CA ASN A 856 -36.06 -36.46 -1.85
C ASN A 856 -36.36 -37.16 -3.20
N LYS A 857 -35.34 -37.33 -4.05
CA LYS A 857 -35.35 -38.12 -5.27
C LYS A 857 -34.09 -39.00 -5.37
N GLU A 858 -34.11 -40.15 -4.69
CA GLU A 858 -33.69 -41.45 -5.23
C GLU A 858 -34.01 -42.59 -4.24
N HIS A 859 -33.75 -43.83 -4.66
CA HIS A 859 -34.49 -45.06 -4.32
C HIS A 859 -34.54 -45.52 -2.84
N LYS A 860 -35.56 -46.36 -2.56
CA LYS A 860 -35.75 -47.11 -1.31
C LYS A 860 -34.91 -48.39 -1.32
N GLU A 861 -34.45 -48.83 -0.14
CA GLU A 861 -34.31 -50.26 0.22
C GLU A 861 -34.46 -50.44 1.76
N PRO A 862 -34.73 -51.66 2.27
CA PRO A 862 -35.18 -51.86 3.65
C PRO A 862 -34.05 -52.18 4.67
N LEU A 863 -34.43 -52.08 5.94
CA LEU A 863 -33.67 -52.43 7.15
C LEU A 863 -34.38 -53.57 7.90
N PRO A 864 -33.78 -54.22 8.92
CA PRO A 864 -32.34 -54.36 9.24
C PRO A 864 -31.94 -55.84 9.47
N HIS A 865 -30.68 -56.11 9.86
CA HIS A 865 -30.48 -56.87 11.10
C HIS A 865 -29.17 -56.56 11.85
N ARG A 866 -29.35 -56.48 13.18
CA ARG A 866 -28.41 -56.47 14.30
C ARG A 866 -27.65 -57.80 14.46
N ASP A 867 -26.55 -57.94 15.19
CA ASP A 867 -25.49 -57.03 15.74
C ASP A 867 -24.19 -57.92 15.70
N ASP A 868 -23.12 -57.95 16.52
CA ASP A 868 -22.60 -57.20 17.70
C ASP A 868 -21.08 -57.51 17.85
N TYR A 869 -20.38 -56.92 18.84
CA TYR A 869 -18.99 -57.15 19.30
C TYR A 869 -17.84 -56.80 18.31
N SER A 870 -16.95 -55.82 18.54
CA SER A 870 -16.01 -55.53 19.67
C SER A 870 -14.66 -56.30 19.55
N GLU A 871 -13.52 -55.86 20.09
CA GLU A 871 -13.19 -54.69 20.92
C GLU A 871 -11.67 -54.35 20.81
N GLU A 872 -11.13 -53.58 21.78
CA GLU A 872 -9.70 -53.54 22.19
C GLU A 872 -8.66 -52.82 21.27
N TYR A 873 -7.71 -52.01 21.75
CA TYR A 873 -7.59 -51.24 23.02
C TYR A 873 -6.44 -50.20 22.96
N ILE A 874 -6.22 -49.53 24.11
CA ILE A 874 -4.95 -49.00 24.66
C ILE A 874 -4.52 -47.57 24.23
N TYR A 875 -4.95 -46.60 25.08
CA TYR A 875 -4.15 -45.60 25.83
C TYR A 875 -3.09 -44.71 25.11
N THR A 876 -2.62 -43.57 25.67
CA THR A 876 -2.87 -42.90 26.97
C THR A 876 -2.80 -41.36 26.81
N ALA A 877 -3.39 -40.62 27.76
CA ALA A 877 -2.85 -39.32 28.18
C ALA A 877 -1.91 -39.56 29.40
N LYS A 878 -1.20 -38.63 30.05
CA LYS A 878 -1.58 -37.29 30.53
C LYS A 878 -0.47 -36.76 31.47
N ASP A 879 -0.76 -35.62 32.13
CA ASP A 879 -0.36 -35.22 33.51
C ASP A 879 0.96 -34.45 33.72
N PHE A 880 1.10 -33.55 34.71
CA PHE A 880 0.17 -32.82 35.62
C PHE A 880 0.86 -31.46 35.97
N TYR A 881 0.30 -30.42 36.61
CA TYR A 881 -0.60 -30.26 37.78
C TYR A 881 -1.61 -29.11 37.51
N LEU A 882 -2.92 -29.30 37.73
CA LEU A 882 -3.73 -28.81 38.88
C LEU A 882 -3.78 -27.27 39.07
N SER A 883 -4.93 -26.65 39.37
CA SER A 883 -6.14 -27.16 40.06
C SER A 883 -7.49 -26.88 39.35
N LYS A 884 -8.62 -27.05 40.08
CA LYS A 884 -10.03 -27.04 39.60
C LYS A 884 -10.59 -25.58 39.53
N GLU A 885 -11.77 -25.25 38.98
CA GLU A 885 -13.04 -26.00 38.84
C GLU A 885 -13.96 -25.47 37.70
N ARG A 886 -15.15 -26.07 37.52
CA ARG A 886 -16.17 -25.78 36.46
C ARG A 886 -17.58 -25.69 37.09
N PRO A 887 -18.66 -25.35 36.35
CA PRO A 887 -18.88 -24.26 35.38
C PRO A 887 -20.19 -23.49 35.70
N SER A 888 -20.68 -22.57 34.85
CA SER A 888 -22.09 -22.11 34.96
C SER A 888 -22.75 -21.75 33.62
N ARG A 889 -24.06 -22.02 33.54
CA ARG A 889 -24.95 -21.66 32.41
C ARG A 889 -25.69 -20.37 32.73
N CYS A 890 -25.82 -19.45 31.78
CA CYS A 890 -26.69 -18.29 31.95
C CYS A 890 -28.16 -18.64 31.67
N LEU A 891 -28.94 -18.84 32.74
CA LEU A 891 -30.40 -18.64 32.75
C LEU A 891 -30.72 -17.40 33.61
N PRO A 892 -31.77 -16.64 33.28
CA PRO A 892 -32.07 -15.37 33.95
C PRO A 892 -32.70 -15.61 35.32
N ASN A 893 -32.46 -14.70 36.28
CA ASN A 893 -33.22 -14.72 37.53
C ASN A 893 -33.63 -13.33 38.02
N ARG A 894 -34.70 -13.30 38.83
CA ARG A 894 -35.40 -12.09 39.27
C ARG A 894 -34.74 -11.47 40.51
N SER A 895 -34.75 -10.15 40.60
CA SER A 895 -34.54 -9.44 41.87
C SER A 895 -35.87 -8.99 42.47
N GLN A 896 -36.25 -9.52 43.64
CA GLN A 896 -37.29 -8.92 44.47
C GLN A 896 -36.69 -7.78 45.31
N LYS A 897 -37.38 -6.63 45.37
CA LYS A 897 -37.14 -5.60 46.40
C LYS A 897 -38.29 -5.63 47.39
N ASN A 898 -37.97 -5.49 48.68
CA ASN A 898 -38.99 -5.40 49.74
C ASN A 898 -39.73 -4.06 49.72
N LYS A 899 -40.95 -4.06 50.27
CA LYS A 899 -41.89 -2.93 50.25
C LYS A 899 -41.53 -1.85 51.29
N LYS A 900 -41.68 -0.57 50.91
CA LYS A 900 -42.34 0.46 51.74
C LYS A 900 -43.31 1.26 50.83
N PRO A 901 -44.43 1.81 51.35
CA PRO A 901 -45.54 2.28 50.51
C PRO A 901 -45.66 3.80 50.37
N PHE A 902 -46.11 4.29 49.21
CA PHE A 902 -47.01 5.45 49.09
C PHE A 902 -47.82 5.41 47.77
N VAL A 903 -48.74 6.37 47.59
CA VAL A 903 -49.91 6.36 46.68
C VAL A 903 -49.73 7.36 45.51
N PRO A 904 -50.31 7.13 44.30
CA PRO A 904 -49.98 7.88 43.06
C PRO A 904 -50.94 9.06 42.78
N PRO A 905 -50.75 9.82 41.66
CA PRO A 905 -51.68 9.61 40.54
C PRO A 905 -51.15 9.84 39.08
N ASN A 906 -51.76 9.09 38.14
CA ASN A 906 -52.24 9.48 36.78
C ASN A 906 -51.32 9.83 35.56
N GLN A 907 -51.42 8.91 34.57
CA GLN A 907 -51.85 9.12 33.16
C GLN A 907 -50.88 9.26 31.95
N LYS A 908 -50.98 8.25 31.06
CA LYS A 908 -50.99 8.32 29.57
C LYS A 908 -49.62 8.45 28.85
N PRO A 909 -49.49 8.09 27.53
CA PRO A 909 -49.17 6.69 27.21
C PRO A 909 -48.03 6.45 26.19
N ASN A 910 -47.42 5.26 26.25
CA ASN A 910 -46.42 4.79 25.29
C ASN A 910 -47.01 4.32 23.94
N ALA A 911 -46.34 4.62 22.81
CA ALA A 911 -46.74 4.11 21.49
C ALA A 911 -45.58 3.97 20.47
N LEU A 912 -44.69 2.98 20.64
CA LEU A 912 -43.69 2.61 19.62
C LEU A 912 -43.98 1.22 19.03
N LYS A 913 -44.48 1.17 17.78
CA LYS A 913 -44.93 -0.08 17.13
C LYS A 913 -43.77 -0.92 16.61
N LYS A 914 -43.74 -2.22 16.97
CA LYS A 914 -42.84 -3.23 16.39
C LYS A 914 -43.14 -3.43 14.90
N LEU A 915 -42.19 -3.12 14.02
CA LEU A 915 -42.26 -3.49 12.60
C LEU A 915 -41.81 -4.94 12.40
N ARG A 916 -42.74 -5.83 12.03
CA ARG A 916 -42.46 -7.23 11.67
C ARG A 916 -41.90 -7.32 10.24
N TRP A 917 -40.73 -7.94 10.08
CA TRP A 917 -40.21 -8.30 8.75
C TRP A 917 -40.91 -9.54 8.19
N LYS A 918 -41.53 -9.40 7.00
CA LYS A 918 -42.02 -10.50 6.15
C LYS A 918 -41.71 -10.16 4.69
N PRO A 919 -40.88 -10.95 3.97
CA PRO A 919 -40.86 -10.89 2.51
C PRO A 919 -42.12 -11.54 1.94
N ARG A 920 -42.75 -10.92 0.93
CA ARG A 920 -43.67 -11.62 0.02
C ARG A 920 -42.86 -12.21 -1.13
N LEU A 921 -43.15 -13.47 -1.49
CA LEU A 921 -42.78 -14.04 -2.77
C LEU A 921 -43.87 -13.65 -3.79
N THR A 922 -43.49 -13.45 -5.05
CA THR A 922 -44.43 -13.50 -6.17
C THR A 922 -44.82 -14.95 -6.42
N SER A 923 -46.11 -15.22 -6.61
CA SER A 923 -46.63 -16.54 -6.93
C SER A 923 -46.28 -16.94 -8.36
N ILE A 924 -45.86 -18.19 -8.53
CA ILE A 924 -46.05 -18.91 -9.79
C ILE A 924 -47.54 -19.27 -9.84
N GLN A 925 -48.20 -19.04 -10.99
CA GLN A 925 -49.42 -19.77 -11.35
C GLN A 925 -49.07 -20.63 -12.55
N GLU A 926 -49.15 -21.94 -12.36
CA GLU A 926 -49.17 -22.90 -13.46
C GLU A 926 -50.59 -22.95 -14.02
N LEU A 927 -50.73 -22.91 -15.35
CA LEU A 927 -51.80 -23.58 -16.06
C LEU A 927 -51.20 -24.14 -17.34
N SER A 928 -51.27 -25.46 -17.49
CA SER A 928 -50.98 -26.18 -18.72
C SER A 928 -52.29 -26.47 -19.45
N SER A 929 -52.46 -25.85 -20.61
CA SER A 929 -53.45 -26.20 -21.65
C SER A 929 -52.94 -25.72 -22.99
#